data_AF-A0A956FG35-F1
#
_entry.id   AF-A0A956FG35-F1
#
_cell.length_a   1.000
_cell.length_b   1.000
_cell.length_c   1.000
_cell.angle_alpha   90.00
_cell.angle_beta   90.00
_cell.angle_gamma   90.00
#
_symmetry.space_group_name_H-M   'P 1'
#
loop_
_entity.id
_entity.type
_entity.pdbx_description
1 polymer ?
#
loop_
_entity_poly.entity_id
_entity_poly.type
_entity_poly.pdbx_seq_one_letter_code
_entity_poly.pdbx_strand_id
1 'polypeptide(L)'
;MALIAGTLAACGGDDASGSVDTEGTGTTEAATTGDTVDPDDTGDSGPTGDSSSTGDSGMPVEVTLDGSIQKGPLVIGSTLEVALLDAAGNPTGLVFPTVTTSDLGEFEVSFTHEGPVGLVGEGFYYNELSGAVSTAPISLRAVHTIEIAGTQSAFVNLVTHLAERRAIALLASTDPATAIAQAEQELVAALDIGPAGLDPGGAGIDMSLLGGDSLPNAYLFATSAIMIQAAALEAGPGGGVDGSLQAFINAIADDLADDGMLDPARVQQLDDAEQALVSDRAHDLLAARLAELGIMQAPPNLELVVDTDLDDVANAMDTCAWVGNPDQLPVLDDVCHARAALVPDAAGTTVSDVALAHLDGDGNLDAVTRSDTQWSFYAGDGTGGFTLAHQQNVTTAPPHVVDMDDDGIADIVVDAGDGVTAVYLRRAGFDPLPVPITSASAYVGSLATIHGDMNGDAYPELARMGTMGASGSADVDMPIVLLVNDGAGGFTDGTAVATVPMGTSFSGPQASALVDVTDDDDGDFVAVGTSLGMFPAEDLVVLTFPGEGNGDLGAAIVSSAPQPGGFDPMSGAFAIADVTGDSIVDVVLAARGPNIMCMPGNGDGTFGPAVTTDVGVSLDYSMLLTPGDFTGDGIADLLVRQGSGPLEDLQVYVVPSLGTGAFGPLVSRVSGLLGPTNDGISWAASADLDGNGADDLLLSTGTLATMMFTP
;
A
#
# COMPACT_ATOMS: atom_id res chain seq x y z
N MET A 1 29.68 8.20 42.18
CA MET A 1 29.75 9.28 43.19
C MET A 1 28.32 9.80 43.39
N ALA A 2 27.86 10.11 44.61
CA ALA A 2 26.49 10.62 44.85
C ALA A 2 26.33 12.09 44.35
N LEU A 3 25.17 12.74 44.22
CA LEU A 3 23.78 12.60 44.75
C LEU A 3 22.74 12.49 43.59
N ILE A 4 21.44 12.16 43.69
CA ILE A 4 20.36 12.14 44.73
C ILE A 4 19.43 13.39 44.79
N ALA A 5 18.13 13.12 44.50
CA ALA A 5 16.87 13.80 44.89
C ALA A 5 16.38 15.10 44.20
N GLY A 6 15.05 15.18 43.98
CA GLY A 6 14.33 16.36 43.45
C GLY A 6 12.84 16.14 43.12
N THR A 7 11.98 15.87 44.12
CA THR A 7 10.50 15.88 43.98
C THR A 7 9.87 17.09 44.70
N LEU A 8 8.54 17.27 44.56
CA LEU A 8 7.64 18.38 45.01
C LEU A 8 7.44 19.52 43.98
N ALA A 9 6.29 20.21 43.91
CA ALA A 9 4.92 19.93 44.42
C ALA A 9 3.89 20.89 43.75
N ALA A 10 2.59 20.62 43.91
CA ALA A 10 1.49 21.40 43.33
C ALA A 10 1.02 22.60 44.20
N CYS A 11 0.33 23.55 43.55
CA CYS A 11 -0.50 24.61 44.16
C CYS A 11 -1.45 25.20 43.09
N GLY A 12 -2.71 25.58 43.32
CA GLY A 12 -3.55 25.40 44.51
C GLY A 12 -4.62 26.50 44.71
N GLY A 13 -5.90 26.12 44.79
CA GLY A 13 -7.06 26.94 45.25
C GLY A 13 -7.74 27.82 44.18
N ASP A 14 -8.96 28.36 44.36
CA ASP A 14 -10.08 28.20 45.34
C ASP A 14 -11.33 28.87 44.66
N ASP A 15 -12.63 28.63 44.86
CA ASP A 15 -13.52 27.77 45.69
C ASP A 15 -14.71 27.36 44.74
N ALA A 16 -15.99 27.02 45.00
CA ALA A 16 -16.94 26.85 46.11
C ALA A 16 -18.20 26.09 45.55
N SER A 17 -19.18 25.51 46.27
CA SER A 17 -19.34 25.07 47.68
C SER A 17 -20.73 24.39 47.84
N GLY A 18 -20.88 23.32 48.64
CA GLY A 18 -22.19 22.74 49.03
C GLY A 18 -22.21 21.19 49.06
N SER A 19 -22.04 20.48 50.19
CA SER A 19 -22.87 20.37 51.42
C SER A 19 -24.04 19.36 51.29
N VAL A 20 -24.33 18.43 52.23
CA VAL A 20 -23.71 18.12 53.55
C VAL A 20 -24.21 16.76 54.11
N ASP A 21 -23.60 16.28 55.20
CA ASP A 21 -24.01 15.18 56.12
C ASP A 21 -23.83 13.70 55.72
N THR A 22 -23.63 12.87 56.76
CA THR A 22 -23.14 11.47 56.75
C THR A 22 -23.67 10.64 57.94
N GLU A 23 -23.33 9.34 57.96
CA GLU A 23 -23.45 8.35 59.06
C GLU A 23 -24.76 7.55 59.20
N GLY A 24 -24.62 6.29 59.67
CA GLY A 24 -25.74 5.38 60.01
C GLY A 24 -25.42 3.89 59.85
N THR A 25 -24.67 3.29 60.78
CA THR A 25 -24.41 1.84 60.81
C THR A 25 -25.49 1.05 61.58
N GLY A 26 -25.66 -0.24 61.29
CA GLY A 26 -26.56 -1.12 62.05
C GLY A 26 -26.42 -2.60 61.67
N THR A 27 -26.48 -3.51 62.66
CA THR A 27 -26.19 -4.95 62.48
C THR A 27 -27.19 -5.86 63.23
N THR A 28 -27.33 -7.09 62.70
CA THR A 28 -27.55 -8.37 63.43
C THR A 28 -28.86 -8.67 64.20
N GLU A 29 -29.25 -9.95 64.08
CA GLU A 29 -30.11 -10.78 64.95
C GLU A 29 -31.64 -10.58 64.96
N ALA A 30 -32.35 -11.60 65.50
CA ALA A 30 -33.72 -11.98 65.11
C ALA A 30 -34.61 -12.43 66.28
N ALA A 31 -35.95 -12.37 66.12
CA ALA A 31 -36.93 -12.88 67.09
C ALA A 31 -38.31 -13.28 66.48
N THR A 32 -38.48 -14.58 66.25
CA THR A 32 -39.61 -15.49 66.67
C THR A 32 -41.12 -15.13 66.61
N THR A 33 -41.94 -16.21 66.54
CA THR A 33 -43.42 -16.34 66.71
C THR A 33 -44.33 -15.90 65.55
N GLY A 34 -45.42 -16.58 65.14
CA GLY A 34 -45.89 -17.97 65.37
C GLY A 34 -47.28 -18.12 66.05
N ASP A 35 -48.22 -18.91 65.48
CA ASP A 35 -49.21 -19.81 66.16
C ASP A 35 -50.23 -20.52 65.20
N THR A 36 -50.60 -21.78 65.49
CA THR A 36 -51.77 -22.65 65.06
C THR A 36 -52.27 -22.71 63.57
N VAL A 37 -53.08 -23.68 63.07
CA VAL A 37 -53.98 -24.74 63.60
C VAL A 37 -53.85 -26.06 62.77
N ASP A 38 -54.29 -27.20 63.33
CA ASP A 38 -54.24 -28.62 62.86
C ASP A 38 -55.53 -29.34 63.41
N PRO A 39 -56.06 -30.54 62.97
CA PRO A 39 -55.57 -31.62 62.08
C PRO A 39 -56.65 -32.25 61.12
N ASP A 40 -56.53 -33.57 60.82
CA ASP A 40 -57.54 -34.59 60.35
C ASP A 40 -57.99 -34.65 58.86
N ASP A 41 -58.30 -35.81 58.22
CA ASP A 41 -58.05 -37.26 58.48
C ASP A 41 -58.39 -38.11 57.22
N THR A 42 -57.91 -39.37 57.13
CA THR A 42 -58.23 -40.48 56.18
C THR A 42 -57.77 -40.38 54.71
N GLY A 43 -57.45 -41.48 54.01
CA GLY A 43 -57.24 -42.86 54.46
C GLY A 43 -57.16 -43.94 53.35
N ASP A 44 -56.27 -44.92 53.55
CA ASP A 44 -56.23 -46.31 53.04
C ASP A 44 -56.44 -46.64 51.53
N SER A 45 -55.39 -47.17 50.86
CA SER A 45 -55.37 -48.58 50.37
C SER A 45 -54.15 -48.94 49.49
N GLY A 46 -53.63 -50.16 49.66
CA GLY A 46 -52.83 -50.90 48.67
C GLY A 46 -53.64 -52.05 48.04
N PRO A 47 -53.05 -53.04 47.33
CA PRO A 47 -51.61 -53.39 47.29
C PRO A 47 -51.03 -53.82 45.90
N THR A 48 -49.70 -54.03 45.88
CA THR A 48 -48.91 -54.99 45.04
C THR A 48 -49.31 -55.33 43.58
N GLY A 49 -48.40 -55.05 42.63
CA GLY A 49 -48.36 -55.63 41.28
C GLY A 49 -46.94 -55.57 40.69
N ASP A 50 -46.58 -56.53 39.81
CA ASP A 50 -45.22 -56.79 39.32
C ASP A 50 -45.04 -56.45 37.83
N SER A 51 -43.79 -56.45 37.35
CA SER A 51 -43.29 -56.53 35.97
C SER A 51 -43.22 -55.26 35.10
N SER A 52 -41.99 -54.76 34.98
CA SER A 52 -41.28 -54.32 33.75
C SER A 52 -42.04 -53.84 32.50
N SER A 53 -41.67 -52.63 32.03
CA SER A 53 -41.28 -52.42 30.62
C SER A 53 -40.30 -51.24 30.48
N THR A 54 -39.34 -51.35 29.57
CA THR A 54 -38.42 -50.26 29.16
C THR A 54 -39.15 -49.20 28.33
N GLY A 55 -38.69 -47.95 28.41
CA GLY A 55 -39.29 -46.84 27.66
C GLY A 55 -38.58 -45.51 27.87
N ASP A 56 -37.26 -45.52 28.06
CA ASP A 56 -36.46 -44.29 28.08
C ASP A 56 -36.16 -43.89 26.63
N SER A 57 -37.02 -43.03 26.07
CA SER A 57 -36.78 -42.37 24.80
C SER A 57 -35.95 -41.12 25.06
N GLY A 58 -34.63 -41.25 24.88
CA GLY A 58 -33.73 -40.09 24.90
C GLY A 58 -34.25 -38.99 23.99
N MET A 59 -34.26 -37.76 24.50
CA MET A 59 -34.62 -36.59 23.71
C MET A 59 -33.66 -36.45 22.52
N PRO A 60 -34.13 -36.05 21.33
CA PRO A 60 -33.23 -35.69 20.24
C PRO A 60 -32.25 -34.60 20.70
N VAL A 61 -30.97 -34.83 20.49
CA VAL A 61 -29.90 -33.89 20.80
C VAL A 61 -29.90 -32.79 19.74
N GLU A 62 -30.34 -31.59 20.15
CA GLU A 62 -30.35 -30.39 19.32
C GLU A 62 -28.95 -29.76 19.34
N VAL A 63 -28.44 -29.50 18.14
CA VAL A 63 -27.11 -28.91 17.89
C VAL A 63 -27.31 -27.72 16.97
N THR A 64 -26.67 -26.60 17.28
CA THR A 64 -26.58 -25.44 16.40
C THR A 64 -25.11 -25.25 16.02
N LEU A 65 -24.85 -25.11 14.73
CA LEU A 65 -23.58 -24.58 14.23
C LEU A 65 -23.75 -23.10 13.94
N ASP A 66 -22.90 -22.28 14.55
CA ASP A 66 -22.62 -20.90 14.14
C ASP A 66 -21.18 -20.79 13.59
N GLY A 67 -20.82 -19.64 13.04
CA GLY A 67 -19.52 -19.43 12.40
C GLY A 67 -19.66 -18.72 11.05
N SER A 68 -18.66 -18.82 10.19
CA SER A 68 -18.63 -18.13 8.89
C SER A 68 -17.88 -18.91 7.80
N ILE A 69 -18.14 -18.54 6.54
CA ILE A 69 -17.44 -19.07 5.35
C ILE A 69 -16.48 -18.00 4.82
N GLN A 70 -15.20 -18.34 4.65
CA GLN A 70 -14.14 -17.36 4.38
C GLN A 70 -13.05 -17.90 3.42
N LYS A 71 -12.89 -17.26 2.26
CA LYS A 71 -11.56 -17.08 1.64
C LYS A 71 -11.02 -15.78 2.24
N GLY A 72 -11.36 -14.63 1.64
CA GLY A 72 -11.86 -13.49 2.41
C GLY A 72 -13.36 -13.68 2.75
N PRO A 73 -14.00 -12.80 3.53
CA PRO A 73 -15.42 -12.92 3.89
C PRO A 73 -16.34 -13.13 2.69
N LEU A 74 -17.25 -14.12 2.76
CA LEU A 74 -18.26 -14.35 1.73
C LEU A 74 -19.46 -13.40 1.90
N VAL A 75 -19.98 -12.88 0.78
CA VAL A 75 -21.07 -11.90 0.77
C VAL A 75 -22.41 -12.49 1.23
N ILE A 76 -23.34 -11.62 1.61
CA ILE A 76 -24.68 -11.99 2.09
C ILE A 76 -25.48 -12.79 1.04
N GLY A 77 -26.16 -13.85 1.49
CA GLY A 77 -26.94 -14.73 0.61
C GLY A 77 -26.14 -15.83 -0.09
N SER A 78 -24.85 -15.99 0.24
CA SER A 78 -24.08 -17.20 -0.06
C SER A 78 -24.70 -18.42 0.62
N THR A 79 -24.59 -19.60 0.04
CA THR A 79 -25.25 -20.83 0.53
C THR A 79 -24.31 -21.72 1.31
N LEU A 80 -24.79 -22.31 2.41
CA LEU A 80 -24.09 -23.38 3.15
C LEU A 80 -24.98 -24.63 3.20
N GLU A 81 -24.44 -25.79 2.85
CA GLU A 81 -25.07 -27.09 3.07
C GLU A 81 -24.30 -27.91 4.10
N VAL A 82 -24.96 -28.31 5.20
CA VAL A 82 -24.42 -29.27 6.17
C VAL A 82 -24.98 -30.67 5.87
N ALA A 83 -24.14 -31.56 5.37
CA ALA A 83 -24.47 -32.94 5.05
C ALA A 83 -24.03 -33.89 6.18
N LEU A 84 -24.93 -34.76 6.65
CA LEU A 84 -24.57 -35.78 7.64
C LEU A 84 -23.80 -36.92 6.96
N LEU A 85 -22.62 -37.28 7.48
CA LEU A 85 -21.78 -38.34 6.93
C LEU A 85 -21.95 -39.65 7.72
N ASP A 86 -21.59 -40.77 7.10
CA ASP A 86 -21.39 -42.02 7.83
C ASP A 86 -19.96 -42.11 8.42
N ALA A 87 -19.70 -43.14 9.22
CA ALA A 87 -18.41 -43.35 9.87
C ALA A 87 -17.25 -43.68 8.90
N ALA A 88 -17.48 -43.64 7.59
CA ALA A 88 -16.46 -43.74 6.54
C ALA A 88 -16.54 -42.54 5.56
N GLY A 89 -17.11 -41.42 6.00
CA GLY A 89 -17.16 -40.15 5.26
C GLY A 89 -18.21 -40.05 4.15
N ASN A 90 -19.08 -41.05 3.99
CA ASN A 90 -20.04 -41.07 2.87
C ASN A 90 -21.29 -40.25 3.22
N PRO A 91 -21.78 -39.34 2.35
CA PRO A 91 -23.01 -38.60 2.59
C PRO A 91 -24.23 -39.53 2.76
N THR A 92 -24.93 -39.41 3.89
CA THR A 92 -26.12 -40.21 4.21
C THR A 92 -27.36 -39.86 3.38
N GLY A 93 -27.31 -38.74 2.64
CA GLY A 93 -28.45 -38.16 1.93
C GLY A 93 -29.35 -37.25 2.78
N LEU A 94 -28.96 -36.96 4.03
CA LEU A 94 -29.55 -35.92 4.87
C LEU A 94 -28.67 -34.66 4.80
N VAL A 95 -29.28 -33.54 4.39
CA VAL A 95 -28.61 -32.24 4.20
C VAL A 95 -29.47 -31.14 4.81
N PHE A 96 -28.84 -30.21 5.51
CA PHE A 96 -29.44 -29.04 6.14
C PHE A 96 -28.87 -27.76 5.48
N PRO A 97 -29.59 -27.15 4.52
CA PRO A 97 -29.16 -25.91 3.90
C PRO A 97 -29.49 -24.68 4.76
N THR A 98 -28.57 -23.73 4.80
CA THR A 98 -28.74 -22.36 5.32
C THR A 98 -28.10 -21.35 4.37
N VAL A 99 -28.15 -20.05 4.69
CA VAL A 99 -27.55 -18.97 3.91
C VAL A 99 -26.83 -17.97 4.82
N THR A 100 -25.83 -17.27 4.28
CA THR A 100 -25.11 -16.23 5.03
C THR A 100 -26.01 -15.04 5.34
N THR A 101 -25.95 -14.56 6.58
CA THR A 101 -26.82 -13.50 7.10
C THR A 101 -26.22 -12.09 7.04
N SER A 102 -24.94 -11.98 6.71
CA SER A 102 -24.17 -10.74 6.61
C SER A 102 -23.06 -10.89 5.55
N ASP A 103 -22.41 -9.77 5.21
CA ASP A 103 -21.23 -9.73 4.33
C ASP A 103 -19.91 -10.13 5.05
N LEU A 104 -20.03 -10.68 6.26
CA LEU A 104 -18.94 -11.32 7.03
C LEU A 104 -18.86 -12.84 6.81
N GLY A 105 -19.75 -13.37 5.97
CA GLY A 105 -19.90 -14.81 5.71
C GLY A 105 -20.59 -15.59 6.84
N GLU A 106 -21.16 -14.91 7.84
CA GLU A 106 -21.76 -15.52 9.04
C GLU A 106 -22.98 -16.39 8.69
N PHE A 107 -23.13 -17.53 9.36
CA PHE A 107 -24.28 -18.43 9.24
C PHE A 107 -24.75 -18.97 10.60
N GLU A 108 -25.99 -19.45 10.64
CA GLU A 108 -26.52 -20.28 11.73
C GLU A 108 -27.32 -21.45 11.14
N VAL A 109 -27.16 -22.67 11.68
CA VAL A 109 -27.96 -23.84 11.29
C VAL A 109 -28.14 -24.83 12.45
N SER A 110 -29.39 -25.21 12.73
CA SER A 110 -29.73 -26.17 13.79
C SER A 110 -30.22 -27.51 13.23
N PHE A 111 -29.71 -28.62 13.78
CA PHE A 111 -30.07 -29.98 13.40
C PHE A 111 -29.99 -30.96 14.58
N THR A 112 -30.17 -32.26 14.30
CA THR A 112 -30.12 -33.34 15.30
C THR A 112 -29.24 -34.47 14.79
N HIS A 113 -27.94 -34.41 15.13
CA HIS A 113 -26.97 -35.46 14.83
C HIS A 113 -25.79 -35.38 15.81
N GLU A 114 -25.14 -36.53 16.05
CA GLU A 114 -23.86 -36.66 16.74
C GLU A 114 -22.97 -37.51 15.82
N GLY A 115 -21.71 -37.09 15.62
CA GLY A 115 -20.80 -37.71 14.63
C GLY A 115 -20.35 -36.75 13.50
N PRO A 116 -19.75 -37.29 12.42
CA PRO A 116 -19.13 -36.49 11.37
C PRO A 116 -20.15 -35.79 10.46
N VAL A 117 -19.90 -34.52 10.18
CA VAL A 117 -20.65 -33.70 9.22
C VAL A 117 -19.70 -33.10 8.19
N GLY A 118 -20.13 -33.07 6.93
CA GLY A 118 -19.47 -32.33 5.86
C GLY A 118 -20.17 -30.99 5.67
N LEU A 119 -19.42 -29.91 5.58
CA LEU A 119 -19.92 -28.57 5.27
C LEU A 119 -19.49 -28.20 3.85
N VAL A 120 -20.39 -27.61 3.08
CA VAL A 120 -20.11 -27.10 1.72
C VAL A 120 -20.65 -25.68 1.61
N GLY A 121 -19.75 -24.70 1.47
CA GLY A 121 -20.08 -23.28 1.38
C GLY A 121 -19.83 -22.75 -0.03
N GLU A 122 -20.84 -22.19 -0.69
CA GLU A 122 -20.74 -21.64 -2.05
C GLU A 122 -21.20 -20.18 -2.12
N GLY A 123 -20.39 -19.29 -2.70
CA GLY A 123 -20.70 -17.86 -2.83
C GLY A 123 -19.56 -16.99 -3.36
N PHE A 124 -19.80 -15.69 -3.51
CA PHE A 124 -18.77 -14.71 -3.88
C PHE A 124 -18.01 -14.23 -2.63
N TYR A 125 -16.71 -14.01 -2.76
CA TYR A 125 -15.79 -13.68 -1.65
C TYR A 125 -15.14 -12.31 -1.84
N TYR A 126 -14.70 -11.70 -0.75
CA TYR A 126 -13.74 -10.60 -0.80
C TYR A 126 -12.35 -11.10 -1.21
N ASN A 127 -11.74 -10.50 -2.23
CA ASN A 127 -10.39 -10.77 -2.70
C ASN A 127 -9.42 -9.73 -2.14
N GLU A 128 -8.65 -10.17 -1.15
CA GLU A 128 -7.70 -9.42 -0.33
C GLU A 128 -6.53 -8.84 -1.12
N LEU A 129 -6.19 -9.37 -2.31
CA LEU A 129 -5.14 -8.79 -3.17
C LEU A 129 -5.64 -7.64 -4.08
N SER A 130 -6.96 -7.56 -4.28
CA SER A 130 -7.57 -6.65 -5.27
C SER A 130 -8.53 -5.61 -4.67
N GLY A 131 -8.80 -5.68 -3.36
CA GLY A 131 -9.77 -4.81 -2.69
C GLY A 131 -11.24 -5.03 -3.08
N ALA A 132 -11.53 -6.07 -3.88
CA ALA A 132 -12.81 -6.21 -4.58
C ALA A 132 -13.56 -7.51 -4.23
N VAL A 133 -14.86 -7.54 -4.51
CA VAL A 133 -15.65 -8.79 -4.48
C VAL A 133 -15.42 -9.58 -5.77
N SER A 134 -15.25 -10.89 -5.64
CA SER A 134 -14.92 -11.79 -6.74
C SER A 134 -15.94 -11.77 -7.89
N THR A 135 -15.46 -11.99 -9.12
CA THR A 135 -16.29 -12.06 -10.33
C THR A 135 -16.91 -13.44 -10.56
N ALA A 136 -16.38 -14.47 -9.90
CA ALA A 136 -16.90 -15.82 -9.86
C ALA A 136 -17.06 -16.33 -8.41
N PRO A 137 -18.03 -17.22 -8.12
CA PRO A 137 -18.19 -17.80 -6.81
C PRO A 137 -17.17 -18.93 -6.54
N ILE A 138 -16.81 -19.09 -5.28
CA ILE A 138 -16.00 -20.20 -4.75
C ILE A 138 -16.90 -21.23 -4.04
N SER A 139 -16.46 -22.48 -3.99
CA SER A 139 -17.05 -23.64 -3.30
C SER A 139 -16.01 -24.20 -2.32
N LEU A 140 -16.11 -23.81 -1.05
CA LEU A 140 -15.29 -24.32 0.04
C LEU A 140 -15.94 -25.52 0.73
N ARG A 141 -15.11 -26.32 1.41
CA ARG A 141 -15.51 -27.59 2.05
C ARG A 141 -14.86 -27.70 3.42
N ALA A 142 -15.48 -28.43 4.32
CA ALA A 142 -14.89 -28.80 5.61
C ALA A 142 -15.50 -30.13 6.10
N VAL A 143 -14.77 -30.85 6.95
CA VAL A 143 -15.33 -31.96 7.75
C VAL A 143 -15.14 -31.62 9.21
N HIS A 144 -16.20 -31.75 9.99
CA HIS A 144 -16.22 -31.47 11.43
C HIS A 144 -16.93 -32.61 12.17
N THR A 145 -16.67 -32.74 13.48
CA THR A 145 -17.21 -33.84 14.29
C THR A 145 -18.03 -33.29 15.46
N ILE A 146 -19.33 -33.58 15.44
CA ILE A 146 -20.28 -33.13 16.44
C ILE A 146 -20.21 -34.06 17.66
N GLU A 147 -19.55 -33.61 18.74
CA GLU A 147 -19.36 -34.42 19.95
C GLU A 147 -20.47 -34.25 21.00
N ILE A 148 -21.08 -33.07 21.10
CA ILE A 148 -22.04 -32.72 22.17
C ILE A 148 -23.23 -31.90 21.69
N ALA A 149 -24.28 -31.89 22.51
CA ALA A 149 -25.47 -31.04 22.37
C ALA A 149 -25.16 -29.56 22.62
N GLY A 150 -25.82 -28.67 21.88
CA GLY A 150 -25.73 -27.21 22.05
C GLY A 150 -25.11 -26.49 20.86
N THR A 151 -24.68 -25.24 21.09
CA THR A 151 -24.01 -24.40 20.09
C THR A 151 -22.53 -24.74 20.02
N GLN A 152 -22.01 -24.94 18.80
CA GLN A 152 -20.59 -25.11 18.48
C GLN A 152 -20.26 -24.21 17.29
N SER A 153 -19.10 -23.54 17.32
CA SER A 153 -18.66 -22.68 16.23
C SER A 153 -17.83 -23.46 15.22
N ALA A 154 -17.98 -23.17 13.92
CA ALA A 154 -17.27 -23.84 12.85
C ALA A 154 -16.99 -22.88 11.67
N PHE A 155 -15.72 -22.69 11.33
CA PHE A 155 -15.29 -21.82 10.24
C PHE A 155 -14.93 -22.62 8.99
N VAL A 156 -15.60 -22.35 7.86
CA VAL A 156 -15.35 -23.02 6.58
C VAL A 156 -14.40 -22.18 5.75
N ASN A 157 -13.15 -22.58 5.69
CA ASN A 157 -12.03 -21.80 5.17
C ASN A 157 -11.10 -22.61 4.25
N LEU A 158 -10.02 -22.00 3.72
CA LEU A 158 -9.10 -22.71 2.83
C LEU A 158 -8.39 -23.89 3.50
N VAL A 159 -7.92 -23.77 4.75
CA VAL A 159 -7.27 -24.86 5.48
C VAL A 159 -8.20 -26.07 5.57
N THR A 160 -9.47 -25.85 5.96
CA THR A 160 -10.48 -26.93 6.01
C THR A 160 -10.82 -27.52 4.64
N HIS A 161 -10.72 -26.74 3.56
CA HIS A 161 -11.03 -27.18 2.20
C HIS A 161 -9.93 -28.05 1.60
N LEU A 162 -8.67 -27.66 1.79
CA LEU A 162 -7.52 -28.40 1.32
C LEU A 162 -7.34 -29.73 2.11
N ALA A 163 -7.65 -29.73 3.41
CA ALA A 163 -7.63 -30.93 4.24
C ALA A 163 -8.83 -31.89 4.03
N GLU A 164 -9.96 -31.44 3.47
CA GLU A 164 -11.23 -32.20 3.45
C GLU A 164 -11.09 -33.61 2.87
N ARG A 165 -10.58 -33.74 1.63
CA ARG A 165 -10.48 -35.05 0.96
C ARG A 165 -9.52 -35.99 1.69
N ARG A 166 -8.45 -35.44 2.26
CA ARG A 166 -7.47 -36.20 3.05
C ARG A 166 -8.06 -36.68 4.37
N ALA A 167 -8.78 -35.83 5.10
CA ALA A 167 -9.51 -36.23 6.31
C ALA A 167 -10.49 -37.38 5.98
N ILE A 168 -11.27 -37.26 4.90
CA ILE A 168 -12.20 -38.31 4.44
C ILE A 168 -11.48 -39.62 4.10
N ALA A 169 -10.32 -39.57 3.43
CA ALA A 169 -9.51 -40.76 3.15
C ALA A 169 -9.01 -41.43 4.45
N LEU A 170 -8.61 -40.65 5.45
CA LEU A 170 -8.12 -41.15 6.74
C LEU A 170 -9.22 -41.76 7.63
N LEU A 171 -10.50 -41.37 7.48
CA LEU A 171 -11.65 -42.00 8.17
C LEU A 171 -11.76 -43.52 7.92
N ALA A 172 -11.20 -44.04 6.82
CA ALA A 172 -11.13 -45.47 6.57
C ALA A 172 -10.18 -46.24 7.51
N SER A 173 -9.37 -45.52 8.32
CA SER A 173 -8.25 -46.06 9.10
C SER A 173 -8.23 -45.64 10.58
N THR A 174 -8.79 -44.49 10.92
CA THR A 174 -8.78 -43.90 12.28
C THR A 174 -10.11 -43.20 12.60
N ASP A 175 -10.25 -42.66 13.81
CA ASP A 175 -11.46 -41.91 14.22
C ASP A 175 -11.52 -40.49 13.61
N PRO A 176 -12.69 -39.83 13.55
CA PRO A 176 -12.84 -38.53 12.90
C PRO A 176 -11.96 -37.40 13.43
N ALA A 177 -11.74 -37.30 14.75
CA ALA A 177 -10.92 -36.24 15.31
C ALA A 177 -9.44 -36.45 14.99
N THR A 178 -8.96 -37.70 15.11
CA THR A 178 -7.60 -38.07 14.68
C THR A 178 -7.41 -37.90 13.16
N ALA A 179 -8.43 -38.19 12.35
CA ALA A 179 -8.36 -38.07 10.90
C ALA A 179 -8.25 -36.62 10.42
N ILE A 180 -9.01 -35.70 11.02
CA ILE A 180 -8.93 -34.25 10.74
C ILE A 180 -7.56 -33.71 11.17
N ALA A 181 -7.15 -33.96 12.42
CA ALA A 181 -5.88 -33.45 12.95
C ALA A 181 -4.65 -33.98 12.18
N GLN A 182 -4.68 -35.24 11.71
CA GLN A 182 -3.63 -35.76 10.84
C GLN A 182 -3.67 -35.13 9.44
N ALA A 183 -4.85 -34.92 8.85
CA ALA A 183 -4.97 -34.27 7.54
C ALA A 183 -4.50 -32.80 7.57
N GLU A 184 -4.79 -32.07 8.64
CA GLU A 184 -4.32 -30.68 8.83
C GLU A 184 -2.80 -30.64 9.08
N GLN A 185 -2.24 -31.59 9.84
CA GLN A 185 -0.77 -31.69 10.01
C GLN A 185 -0.05 -32.09 8.70
N GLU A 186 -0.61 -32.99 7.91
CA GLU A 186 -0.07 -33.38 6.60
C GLU A 186 -0.22 -32.24 5.58
N LEU A 187 -1.30 -31.46 5.63
CA LEU A 187 -1.48 -30.25 4.82
C LEU A 187 -0.38 -29.21 5.10
N VAL A 188 -0.15 -28.84 6.37
CA VAL A 188 0.87 -27.84 6.73
C VAL A 188 2.24 -28.26 6.22
N ALA A 189 2.63 -29.52 6.48
CA ALA A 189 3.92 -30.08 6.07
C ALA A 189 4.04 -30.46 4.58
N ALA A 190 3.00 -30.23 3.77
CA ALA A 190 3.01 -30.44 2.32
C ALA A 190 2.79 -29.14 1.53
N LEU A 191 2.22 -28.11 2.16
CA LEU A 191 2.23 -26.73 1.64
C LEU A 191 3.61 -26.07 1.83
N ASP A 192 4.29 -26.35 2.95
CA ASP A 192 5.62 -25.78 3.31
C ASP A 192 5.68 -24.24 3.27
N ILE A 193 4.52 -23.58 3.42
CA ILE A 193 4.38 -22.11 3.52
C ILE A 193 5.00 -21.62 4.84
N GLY A 194 5.95 -20.70 4.74
CA GLY A 194 6.69 -20.14 5.86
C GLY A 194 7.76 -21.06 6.48
N PRO A 195 8.40 -20.62 7.58
CA PRO A 195 9.59 -21.25 8.14
C PRO A 195 9.50 -22.76 8.41
N ALA A 196 10.52 -23.53 8.01
CA ALA A 196 10.49 -24.99 8.07
C ALA A 196 10.11 -25.57 9.43
N GLY A 197 8.96 -26.25 9.47
CA GLY A 197 8.41 -26.88 10.67
C GLY A 197 7.53 -25.97 11.53
N LEU A 198 6.99 -24.89 10.96
CA LEU A 198 5.89 -24.10 11.52
C LEU A 198 4.74 -25.00 12.02
N ASP A 199 4.27 -24.73 13.25
CA ASP A 199 3.04 -25.27 13.81
C ASP A 199 2.08 -24.09 14.05
N PRO A 200 1.07 -23.87 13.18
CA PRO A 200 0.12 -22.78 13.34
C PRO A 200 -0.65 -22.82 14.66
N GLY A 201 -0.85 -24.02 15.22
CA GLY A 201 -1.73 -24.28 16.35
C GLY A 201 -3.22 -24.16 16.03
N GLY A 202 -4.06 -24.64 16.96
CA GLY A 202 -5.50 -24.75 16.76
C GLY A 202 -5.90 -25.89 15.81
N ALA A 203 -7.19 -26.01 15.52
CA ALA A 203 -7.70 -26.81 14.41
C ALA A 203 -8.13 -25.88 13.27
N GLY A 204 -8.08 -26.34 12.02
CA GLY A 204 -8.46 -25.55 10.85
C GLY A 204 -9.89 -25.01 10.94
N ILE A 205 -10.80 -25.77 11.57
CA ILE A 205 -12.20 -25.40 11.81
C ILE A 205 -12.38 -24.25 12.82
N ASP A 206 -11.38 -23.94 13.64
CA ASP A 206 -11.36 -22.83 14.60
C ASP A 206 -10.76 -21.54 14.00
N MET A 207 -10.06 -21.62 12.85
CA MET A 207 -9.35 -20.49 12.24
C MET A 207 -10.31 -19.55 11.50
N SER A 208 -10.19 -18.24 11.74
CA SER A 208 -11.00 -17.22 11.08
C SER A 208 -10.24 -15.91 10.88
N LEU A 209 -10.36 -15.32 9.69
CA LEU A 209 -9.86 -13.97 9.41
C LEU A 209 -10.54 -12.88 10.25
N LEU A 210 -11.69 -13.19 10.85
CA LEU A 210 -12.42 -12.32 11.78
C LEU A 210 -12.13 -12.64 13.26
N GLY A 211 -11.31 -13.66 13.55
CA GLY A 211 -10.83 -13.95 14.90
C GLY A 211 -9.75 -12.96 15.38
N GLY A 212 -9.16 -12.22 14.45
CA GLY A 212 -8.07 -11.26 14.65
C GLY A 212 -6.72 -11.90 14.95
N ASP A 213 -5.76 -11.06 15.31
CA ASP A 213 -4.34 -11.43 15.34
C ASP A 213 -3.98 -12.57 16.29
N SER A 214 -3.55 -13.68 15.68
CA SER A 214 -2.99 -14.88 16.29
C SER A 214 -2.43 -15.80 15.19
N LEU A 215 -1.42 -16.60 15.51
CA LEU A 215 -0.73 -17.48 14.54
C LEU A 215 -1.66 -18.42 13.73
N PRO A 216 -2.72 -19.04 14.29
CA PRO A 216 -3.66 -19.85 13.50
C PRO A 216 -4.36 -19.04 12.40
N ASN A 217 -4.77 -17.81 12.72
CA ASN A 217 -5.47 -16.93 11.80
C ASN A 217 -4.50 -16.28 10.79
N ALA A 218 -3.26 -16.00 11.21
CA ALA A 218 -2.18 -15.56 10.33
C ALA A 218 -1.84 -16.62 9.27
N TYR A 219 -1.74 -17.89 9.67
CA TYR A 219 -1.50 -19.00 8.76
C TYR A 219 -2.66 -19.19 7.77
N LEU A 220 -3.90 -19.08 8.23
CA LEU A 220 -5.06 -19.06 7.34
C LEU A 220 -4.98 -17.88 6.35
N PHE A 221 -4.51 -16.71 6.78
CA PHE A 221 -4.43 -15.53 5.92
C PHE A 221 -3.31 -15.64 4.86
N ALA A 222 -2.10 -16.04 5.27
CA ALA A 222 -1.01 -16.36 4.34
C ALA A 222 -1.45 -17.42 3.32
N THR A 223 -2.09 -18.52 3.78
CA THR A 223 -2.69 -19.53 2.90
C THR A 223 -3.75 -18.93 1.98
N SER A 224 -4.61 -18.02 2.46
CA SER A 224 -5.63 -17.34 1.65
C SER A 224 -5.02 -16.47 0.55
N ALA A 225 -3.94 -15.76 0.85
CA ALA A 225 -3.24 -14.84 -0.04
C ALA A 225 -2.39 -15.60 -1.09
N ILE A 226 -1.52 -16.52 -0.66
CA ILE A 226 -0.64 -17.29 -1.55
C ILE A 226 -1.45 -18.14 -2.53
N MET A 227 -2.57 -18.74 -2.10
CA MET A 227 -3.44 -19.53 -2.99
C MET A 227 -4.10 -18.71 -4.11
N ILE A 228 -4.41 -17.42 -3.86
CA ILE A 228 -4.97 -16.54 -4.90
C ILE A 228 -3.87 -15.85 -5.72
N GLN A 229 -2.68 -15.64 -5.16
CA GLN A 229 -1.51 -15.18 -5.91
C GLN A 229 -1.01 -16.25 -6.90
N ALA A 230 -0.89 -17.50 -6.48
CA ALA A 230 -0.57 -18.63 -7.36
C ALA A 230 -1.60 -18.78 -8.50
N ALA A 231 -2.89 -18.56 -8.18
CA ALA A 231 -3.96 -18.55 -9.16
C ALA A 231 -3.88 -17.37 -10.15
N ALA A 232 -3.39 -16.20 -9.71
CA ALA A 232 -3.14 -15.05 -10.58
C ALA A 232 -1.94 -15.31 -11.52
N LEU A 233 -0.86 -15.90 -11.01
CA LEU A 233 0.30 -16.33 -11.81
C LEU A 233 -0.08 -17.39 -12.85
N GLU A 234 -0.91 -18.39 -12.51
CA GLU A 234 -1.41 -19.37 -13.48
C GLU A 234 -2.39 -18.75 -14.49
N ALA A 235 -3.19 -17.75 -14.08
CA ALA A 235 -4.11 -17.04 -14.98
C ALA A 235 -3.37 -16.14 -16.00
N GLY A 236 -2.28 -15.49 -15.56
CA GLY A 236 -1.52 -14.51 -16.33
C GLY A 236 -2.25 -13.17 -16.55
N PRO A 237 -1.60 -12.19 -17.21
CA PRO A 237 -2.16 -10.85 -17.41
C PRO A 237 -3.51 -10.86 -18.14
N GLY A 238 -4.55 -10.30 -17.50
CA GLY A 238 -5.92 -10.31 -18.00
C GLY A 238 -6.64 -11.68 -17.91
N GLY A 239 -6.07 -12.65 -17.20
CA GLY A 239 -6.67 -13.95 -16.93
C GLY A 239 -7.76 -13.91 -15.85
N GLY A 240 -8.62 -14.93 -15.83
CA GLY A 240 -9.75 -15.02 -14.90
C GLY A 240 -9.36 -15.60 -13.54
N VAL A 241 -8.65 -14.81 -12.71
CA VAL A 241 -8.04 -15.23 -11.42
C VAL A 241 -9.00 -16.05 -10.54
N ASP A 242 -10.24 -15.59 -10.32
CA ASP A 242 -11.23 -16.29 -9.48
C ASP A 242 -11.55 -17.71 -9.98
N GLY A 243 -11.56 -17.89 -11.30
CA GLY A 243 -11.79 -19.19 -11.94
C GLY A 243 -10.56 -20.11 -11.86
N SER A 244 -9.36 -19.54 -11.96
CA SER A 244 -8.10 -20.25 -11.73
C SER A 244 -7.98 -20.72 -10.28
N LEU A 245 -8.31 -19.86 -9.30
CA LEU A 245 -8.26 -20.19 -7.87
C LEU A 245 -9.08 -21.46 -7.57
N GLN A 246 -10.32 -21.50 -8.04
CA GLN A 246 -11.19 -22.64 -7.79
C GLN A 246 -10.63 -23.94 -8.39
N ALA A 247 -9.92 -23.88 -9.51
CA ALA A 247 -9.23 -25.04 -10.09
C ALA A 247 -7.96 -25.40 -9.29
N PHE A 248 -7.17 -24.40 -8.88
CA PHE A 248 -5.91 -24.56 -8.16
C PHE A 248 -6.09 -25.26 -6.81
N ILE A 249 -7.02 -24.77 -5.97
CA ILE A 249 -7.30 -25.37 -4.64
C ILE A 249 -7.92 -26.77 -4.75
N ASN A 250 -8.76 -27.01 -5.77
CA ASN A 250 -9.32 -28.35 -6.01
C ASN A 250 -8.27 -29.36 -6.49
N ALA A 251 -7.15 -28.90 -7.07
CA ALA A 251 -6.05 -29.75 -7.49
C ALA A 251 -5.14 -30.10 -6.30
N ILE A 252 -4.79 -29.13 -5.44
CA ILE A 252 -4.06 -29.39 -4.17
C ILE A 252 -4.84 -30.39 -3.31
N ALA A 253 -6.14 -30.17 -3.13
CA ALA A 253 -7.00 -31.09 -2.37
C ALA A 253 -7.13 -32.50 -3.00
N ASP A 254 -6.87 -32.68 -4.30
CA ASP A 254 -6.87 -33.99 -4.97
C ASP A 254 -5.52 -34.71 -4.80
N ASP A 255 -4.42 -33.98 -4.92
CA ASP A 255 -3.04 -34.46 -4.79
C ASP A 255 -2.77 -34.97 -3.36
N LEU A 256 -3.13 -34.15 -2.35
CA LEU A 256 -3.04 -34.50 -0.93
C LEU A 256 -3.87 -35.71 -0.51
N ALA A 257 -4.93 -36.07 -1.25
CA ALA A 257 -5.92 -37.04 -0.78
C ALA A 257 -5.33 -38.45 -0.59
N ASP A 258 -4.52 -38.92 -1.54
CA ASP A 258 -4.04 -40.30 -1.60
C ASP A 258 -2.91 -40.58 -0.59
N ASP A 259 -1.89 -39.72 -0.47
CA ASP A 259 -0.75 -39.94 0.46
C ASP A 259 -0.38 -38.77 1.38
N GLY A 260 -0.96 -37.58 1.21
CA GLY A 260 -0.70 -36.41 2.06
C GLY A 260 0.54 -35.61 1.64
N MET A 261 0.91 -35.66 0.36
CA MET A 261 2.03 -34.92 -0.23
C MET A 261 1.56 -34.11 -1.45
N LEU A 262 2.39 -33.18 -1.92
CA LEU A 262 2.20 -32.49 -3.20
C LEU A 262 3.29 -32.88 -4.22
N ASP A 263 2.97 -32.84 -5.51
CA ASP A 263 3.99 -32.89 -6.56
C ASP A 263 4.99 -31.72 -6.37
N PRO A 264 6.32 -31.92 -6.45
CA PRO A 264 7.30 -30.84 -6.32
C PRO A 264 7.10 -29.68 -7.29
N ALA A 265 6.44 -29.88 -8.43
CA ALA A 265 6.07 -28.79 -9.34
C ALA A 265 4.91 -27.94 -8.81
N ARG A 266 4.09 -28.45 -7.87
CA ARG A 266 3.07 -27.65 -7.16
C ARG A 266 3.67 -26.91 -5.97
N VAL A 267 4.65 -27.49 -5.27
CA VAL A 267 5.41 -26.77 -4.22
C VAL A 267 6.08 -25.54 -4.84
N GLN A 268 6.83 -25.70 -5.94
CA GLN A 268 7.40 -24.56 -6.68
C GLN A 268 6.36 -23.51 -7.14
N GLN A 269 5.10 -23.88 -7.39
CA GLN A 269 4.03 -22.92 -7.70
C GLN A 269 3.49 -22.14 -6.48
N LEU A 270 3.79 -22.59 -5.26
CA LEU A 270 3.58 -21.87 -4.01
C LEU A 270 4.81 -21.00 -3.72
N ASP A 271 6.03 -21.55 -3.83
CA ASP A 271 7.30 -20.81 -3.74
C ASP A 271 7.29 -19.55 -4.65
N ASP A 272 6.98 -19.75 -5.94
CA ASP A 272 6.91 -18.70 -6.97
C ASP A 272 5.79 -17.66 -6.67
N ALA A 273 4.81 -18.02 -5.83
CA ALA A 273 3.68 -17.16 -5.45
C ALA A 273 3.89 -16.43 -4.13
N GLU A 274 4.63 -17.01 -3.18
CA GLU A 274 5.03 -16.38 -1.93
C GLU A 274 6.05 -15.26 -2.22
N GLN A 275 7.08 -15.53 -3.04
CA GLN A 275 8.02 -14.52 -3.57
C GLN A 275 7.36 -13.39 -4.37
N ALA A 276 6.15 -13.62 -4.88
CA ALA A 276 5.41 -12.64 -5.68
C ALA A 276 4.30 -11.93 -4.90
N LEU A 277 4.11 -12.23 -3.62
CA LEU A 277 3.07 -11.65 -2.79
C LEU A 277 3.42 -10.21 -2.39
N VAL A 278 2.41 -9.34 -2.31
CA VAL A 278 2.52 -8.01 -1.67
C VAL A 278 1.77 -8.12 -0.34
N SER A 279 2.49 -8.57 0.70
CA SER A 279 1.86 -9.03 1.94
C SER A 279 1.25 -7.88 2.75
N ASP A 280 1.98 -6.75 2.89
CA ASP A 280 1.47 -5.52 3.51
C ASP A 280 0.21 -4.99 2.81
N ARG A 281 0.21 -4.88 1.47
CA ARG A 281 -0.99 -4.47 0.71
C ARG A 281 -2.16 -5.42 0.97
N ALA A 282 -1.92 -6.73 1.04
CA ALA A 282 -2.98 -7.70 1.35
C ALA A 282 -3.55 -7.50 2.77
N HIS A 283 -2.68 -7.26 3.76
CA HIS A 283 -3.06 -6.93 5.13
C HIS A 283 -3.92 -5.67 5.19
N ASP A 284 -3.52 -4.59 4.51
CA ASP A 284 -4.19 -3.30 4.57
C ASP A 284 -5.49 -3.25 3.77
N LEU A 285 -5.56 -3.95 2.63
CA LEU A 285 -6.82 -4.19 1.92
C LEU A 285 -7.80 -5.01 2.77
N LEU A 286 -7.33 -5.93 3.63
CA LEU A 286 -8.20 -6.60 4.60
C LEU A 286 -8.59 -5.65 5.74
N ALA A 287 -7.65 -4.88 6.30
CA ALA A 287 -7.91 -3.91 7.38
C ALA A 287 -8.95 -2.85 6.98
N ALA A 288 -8.83 -2.28 5.79
CA ALA A 288 -9.79 -1.33 5.22
C ALA A 288 -11.19 -1.95 5.09
N ARG A 289 -11.28 -3.21 4.65
CA ARG A 289 -12.56 -3.94 4.53
C ARG A 289 -13.19 -4.24 5.89
N LEU A 290 -12.39 -4.58 6.91
CA LEU A 290 -12.88 -4.76 8.28
C LEU A 290 -13.43 -3.43 8.83
N ALA A 291 -12.73 -2.32 8.60
CA ALA A 291 -13.17 -0.98 9.01
C ALA A 291 -14.47 -0.55 8.31
N GLU A 292 -14.62 -0.79 7.00
CA GLU A 292 -15.85 -0.54 6.24
C GLU A 292 -17.05 -1.30 6.82
N LEU A 293 -16.83 -2.56 7.21
CA LEU A 293 -17.85 -3.42 7.84
C LEU A 293 -18.05 -3.14 9.35
N GLY A 294 -17.34 -2.14 9.91
CA GLY A 294 -17.48 -1.70 11.30
C GLY A 294 -16.76 -2.58 12.32
N ILE A 295 -15.86 -3.45 11.88
CA ILE A 295 -15.00 -4.28 12.74
C ILE A 295 -13.77 -3.46 13.14
N MET A 296 -13.65 -3.20 14.46
CA MET A 296 -12.55 -2.42 15.06
C MET A 296 -11.39 -3.31 15.54
N GLN A 297 -11.29 -4.54 15.06
CA GLN A 297 -10.23 -5.49 15.38
C GLN A 297 -9.25 -5.55 14.19
N ALA A 298 -7.96 -5.52 14.47
CA ALA A 298 -6.95 -5.69 13.43
C ALA A 298 -7.09 -7.06 12.75
N PRO A 299 -6.81 -7.16 11.44
CA PRO A 299 -6.71 -8.46 10.76
C PRO A 299 -5.57 -9.31 11.36
N PRO A 300 -5.46 -10.59 11.00
CA PRO A 300 -4.31 -11.40 11.36
C PRO A 300 -3.03 -10.87 10.70
N ASN A 301 -1.91 -10.86 11.41
CA ASN A 301 -0.63 -10.46 10.82
C ASN A 301 0.01 -11.64 10.05
N LEU A 302 -0.06 -11.63 8.71
CA LEU A 302 0.53 -12.68 7.88
C LEU A 302 2.07 -12.66 7.81
N GLU A 303 2.73 -11.54 8.16
CA GLU A 303 4.20 -11.45 8.25
C GLU A 303 4.80 -12.37 9.33
N LEU A 304 3.96 -12.89 10.24
CA LEU A 304 4.32 -13.93 11.21
C LEU A 304 4.46 -15.33 10.59
N VAL A 305 4.15 -15.47 9.30
CA VAL A 305 4.10 -16.73 8.55
C VAL A 305 4.82 -16.63 7.22
N VAL A 306 4.56 -15.59 6.43
CA VAL A 306 5.16 -15.41 5.09
C VAL A 306 6.68 -15.32 5.18
N ASP A 307 7.38 -16.10 4.34
CA ASP A 307 8.83 -16.09 4.13
C ASP A 307 9.08 -15.73 2.65
N THR A 308 9.36 -14.45 2.37
CA THR A 308 9.24 -13.91 1.00
C THR A 308 10.46 -14.20 0.12
N ASP A 309 11.61 -14.55 0.69
CA ASP A 309 12.81 -14.92 -0.07
C ASP A 309 13.30 -16.37 0.14
N LEU A 310 12.59 -17.14 0.99
CA LEU A 310 12.72 -18.57 1.25
C LEU A 310 14.03 -18.93 1.98
N ASP A 311 14.29 -18.27 3.11
CA ASP A 311 15.51 -18.40 3.92
C ASP A 311 15.35 -19.24 5.21
N ASP A 312 14.13 -19.67 5.55
CA ASP A 312 13.66 -20.24 6.83
C ASP A 312 13.34 -19.17 7.93
N VAL A 313 13.17 -17.89 7.58
CA VAL A 313 12.77 -16.80 8.51
C VAL A 313 11.59 -16.00 7.94
N ALA A 314 10.47 -15.97 8.66
CA ALA A 314 9.30 -15.18 8.26
C ALA A 314 9.57 -13.67 8.37
N ASN A 315 8.99 -12.89 7.45
CA ASN A 315 9.17 -11.45 7.27
C ASN A 315 9.23 -10.66 8.60
N ALA A 316 8.30 -10.89 9.54
CA ALA A 316 8.23 -10.19 10.83
C ALA A 316 9.40 -10.47 11.81
N MET A 317 10.30 -11.39 11.47
CA MET A 317 11.51 -11.72 12.21
C MET A 317 12.80 -11.52 11.39
N ASP A 318 12.67 -11.14 10.12
CA ASP A 318 13.77 -10.93 9.19
C ASP A 318 14.40 -9.53 9.36
N THR A 319 15.63 -9.40 8.89
CA THR A 319 16.39 -8.16 8.71
C THR A 319 16.52 -7.74 7.25
N CYS A 320 16.10 -8.57 6.28
CA CYS A 320 16.21 -8.28 4.84
C CYS A 320 15.29 -9.17 3.96
N ALA A 321 13.97 -9.12 4.16
CA ALA A 321 12.93 -10.02 3.59
C ALA A 321 12.78 -10.12 2.05
N TRP A 322 13.77 -9.67 1.29
CA TRP A 322 13.87 -9.79 -0.17
C TRP A 322 15.25 -10.34 -0.62
N VAL A 323 16.17 -10.66 0.30
CA VAL A 323 17.56 -11.10 0.04
C VAL A 323 18.07 -12.10 1.09
N GLY A 324 17.55 -13.35 1.02
CA GLY A 324 17.70 -14.39 2.02
C GLY A 324 19.08 -14.52 2.68
N ASN A 325 19.10 -14.30 3.99
CA ASN A 325 20.30 -14.14 4.81
C ASN A 325 20.25 -14.96 6.14
N PRO A 326 20.15 -16.31 6.15
CA PRO A 326 19.63 -17.09 7.31
C PRO A 326 20.41 -17.03 8.63
N ASP A 327 21.61 -16.47 8.63
CA ASP A 327 22.35 -16.10 9.85
C ASP A 327 21.83 -14.79 10.50
N GLN A 328 20.85 -14.13 9.87
CA GLN A 328 20.23 -12.84 10.20
C GLN A 328 21.27 -11.75 10.50
N LEU A 329 22.17 -11.60 9.52
CA LEU A 329 23.26 -10.63 9.49
C LEU A 329 22.92 -9.47 8.55
N PRO A 330 23.27 -8.21 8.89
CA PRO A 330 23.01 -7.06 8.03
C PRO A 330 23.58 -7.28 6.63
N VAL A 331 22.69 -7.32 5.63
CA VAL A 331 23.08 -7.38 4.23
C VAL A 331 23.70 -6.05 3.85
N LEU A 332 24.88 -6.09 3.25
CA LEU A 332 25.63 -4.91 2.84
C LEU A 332 25.68 -4.89 1.31
N ASP A 333 25.32 -3.74 0.75
CA ASP A 333 25.32 -3.41 -0.68
C ASP A 333 24.14 -3.91 -1.55
N ASP A 334 23.15 -4.60 -0.97
CA ASP A 334 21.91 -5.06 -1.65
C ASP A 334 20.64 -4.38 -1.06
N VAL A 335 19.44 -4.86 -1.45
CA VAL A 335 18.15 -4.14 -1.34
C VAL A 335 17.18 -4.84 -0.39
N CYS A 336 17.17 -4.44 0.90
CA CYS A 336 16.30 -5.05 1.92
C CYS A 336 14.86 -4.51 1.97
N HIS A 337 14.58 -3.42 1.26
CA HIS A 337 13.30 -2.67 1.32
C HIS A 337 12.81 -2.28 -0.08
N ALA A 338 13.16 -3.07 -1.12
CA ALA A 338 12.66 -2.81 -2.47
C ALA A 338 12.78 -4.02 -3.41
N ARG A 339 11.77 -4.18 -4.26
CA ARG A 339 11.63 -5.22 -5.31
C ARG A 339 11.50 -4.53 -6.67
N ALA A 340 11.94 -5.13 -7.78
CA ALA A 340 11.95 -4.45 -9.07
C ALA A 340 11.62 -5.34 -10.27
N ALA A 341 10.83 -4.79 -11.21
CA ALA A 341 10.24 -5.51 -12.33
C ALA A 341 10.40 -4.74 -13.65
N LEU A 342 10.49 -5.46 -14.78
CA LEU A 342 10.45 -4.85 -16.10
C LEU A 342 8.99 -4.63 -16.53
N VAL A 343 8.63 -3.40 -16.87
CA VAL A 343 7.32 -3.10 -17.45
C VAL A 343 7.32 -3.53 -18.92
N PRO A 344 6.31 -4.29 -19.41
CA PRO A 344 6.25 -4.74 -20.80
C PRO A 344 6.12 -3.59 -21.81
N ASP A 345 7.26 -3.14 -22.35
CA ASP A 345 7.32 -2.03 -23.30
C ASP A 345 7.07 -2.40 -24.78
N ALA A 346 6.93 -1.37 -25.61
CA ALA A 346 6.86 -1.48 -27.06
C ALA A 346 8.25 -1.74 -27.66
N ALA A 347 8.73 -2.98 -27.50
CA ALA A 347 10.07 -3.47 -27.83
C ALA A 347 10.80 -2.71 -28.96
N GLY A 348 11.72 -1.81 -28.58
CA GLY A 348 12.63 -1.12 -29.49
C GLY A 348 12.53 0.42 -29.51
N THR A 349 11.72 1.03 -28.64
CA THR A 349 11.70 2.49 -28.43
C THR A 349 12.36 2.86 -27.11
N THR A 350 13.42 3.69 -27.14
CA THR A 350 14.00 4.26 -25.92
C THR A 350 13.05 5.27 -25.30
N VAL A 351 12.66 5.05 -24.04
CA VAL A 351 11.90 6.03 -23.25
C VAL A 351 12.82 7.19 -22.84
N SER A 352 12.29 8.42 -22.95
CA SER A 352 12.99 9.67 -22.62
C SER A 352 12.42 10.36 -21.40
N ASP A 353 11.09 10.27 -21.20
CA ASP A 353 10.35 10.99 -20.16
C ASP A 353 9.24 10.07 -19.62
N VAL A 354 8.93 10.18 -18.31
CA VAL A 354 7.91 9.41 -17.58
C VAL A 354 7.15 10.35 -16.65
N ALA A 355 5.83 10.20 -16.56
CA ALA A 355 5.00 10.85 -15.56
C ALA A 355 3.89 9.90 -15.06
N LEU A 356 3.52 10.05 -13.79
CA LEU A 356 2.52 9.23 -13.07
C LEU A 356 1.32 10.10 -12.68
N ALA A 357 0.10 9.61 -12.89
CA ALA A 357 -1.15 10.23 -12.40
C ALA A 357 -2.35 9.27 -12.62
N HIS A 358 -3.51 9.57 -12.01
CA HIS A 358 -4.77 8.92 -12.39
C HIS A 358 -5.22 9.42 -13.78
N LEU A 359 -5.00 8.63 -14.84
CA LEU A 359 -5.30 9.04 -16.22
C LEU A 359 -6.61 8.41 -16.75
N ASP A 360 -7.00 7.24 -16.24
CA ASP A 360 -8.10 6.42 -16.72
C ASP A 360 -9.31 6.34 -15.76
N GLY A 361 -9.13 6.72 -14.50
CA GLY A 361 -10.21 6.88 -13.52
C GLY A 361 -10.69 5.59 -12.84
N ASP A 362 -9.90 4.50 -12.87
CA ASP A 362 -10.15 3.30 -12.07
C ASP A 362 -9.79 3.45 -10.58
N GLY A 363 -8.87 4.37 -10.25
CA GLY A 363 -8.39 4.68 -8.91
C GLY A 363 -6.92 4.33 -8.65
N ASN A 364 -6.25 3.61 -9.57
CA ASN A 364 -4.83 3.31 -9.53
C ASN A 364 -4.02 4.45 -10.20
N LEU A 365 -2.71 4.51 -9.94
CA LEU A 365 -1.82 5.43 -10.67
C LEU A 365 -1.42 4.83 -12.02
N ASP A 366 -1.72 5.56 -13.09
CA ASP A 366 -1.33 5.24 -14.45
C ASP A 366 0.00 5.90 -14.83
N ALA A 367 0.62 5.41 -15.90
CA ALA A 367 1.81 5.99 -16.46
C ALA A 367 1.59 6.51 -17.89
N VAL A 368 2.03 7.74 -18.14
CA VAL A 368 2.32 8.22 -19.50
C VAL A 368 3.83 8.32 -19.71
N THR A 369 4.32 7.68 -20.76
CA THR A 369 5.75 7.72 -21.11
C THR A 369 5.96 8.18 -22.54
N ARG A 370 7.11 8.80 -22.79
CA ARG A 370 7.48 9.35 -24.10
C ARG A 370 8.74 8.70 -24.64
N SER A 371 8.78 8.55 -25.96
CA SER A 371 9.96 8.23 -26.74
C SER A 371 10.16 9.28 -27.84
N ASP A 372 11.25 9.17 -28.61
CA ASP A 372 11.55 9.98 -29.81
C ASP A 372 10.39 10.13 -30.83
N THR A 373 9.39 9.23 -30.82
CA THR A 373 8.34 9.18 -31.86
C THR A 373 6.93 8.85 -31.37
N GLN A 374 6.76 8.48 -30.10
CA GLN A 374 5.50 7.96 -29.56
C GLN A 374 5.30 8.35 -28.10
N TRP A 375 4.03 8.55 -27.71
CA TRP A 375 3.57 8.41 -26.34
C TRP A 375 2.97 7.03 -26.15
N SER A 376 3.23 6.45 -24.99
CA SER A 376 2.68 5.18 -24.53
C SER A 376 1.94 5.43 -23.21
N PHE A 377 0.79 4.79 -23.06
CA PHE A 377 -0.03 4.86 -21.86
C PHE A 377 -0.15 3.47 -21.27
N TYR A 378 0.12 3.34 -19.98
CA TYR A 378 0.04 2.10 -19.25
C TYR A 378 -1.02 2.26 -18.17
N ALA A 379 -1.98 1.34 -18.15
CA ALA A 379 -2.88 1.17 -17.02
C ALA A 379 -2.07 0.62 -15.84
N GLY A 380 -2.16 1.26 -14.68
CA GLY A 380 -1.70 0.68 -13.43
C GLY A 380 -2.66 -0.41 -12.95
N ASP A 381 -2.16 -1.47 -12.32
CA ASP A 381 -2.99 -2.46 -11.62
C ASP A 381 -3.04 -2.28 -10.10
N GLY A 382 -2.37 -1.23 -9.59
CA GLY A 382 -2.26 -0.95 -8.16
C GLY A 382 -1.38 -1.93 -7.40
N THR A 383 -0.52 -2.71 -8.08
CA THR A 383 0.45 -3.63 -7.44
C THR A 383 1.90 -3.36 -7.86
N GLY A 384 2.14 -2.21 -8.49
CA GLY A 384 3.38 -1.91 -9.22
C GLY A 384 3.44 -2.46 -10.64
N GLY A 385 2.38 -3.15 -11.07
CA GLY A 385 2.25 -3.69 -12.42
C GLY A 385 1.63 -2.66 -13.37
N PHE A 386 2.15 -2.65 -14.60
CA PHE A 386 1.74 -1.72 -15.66
C PHE A 386 1.48 -2.47 -16.96
N THR A 387 0.28 -2.31 -17.52
CA THR A 387 -0.11 -2.92 -18.81
C THR A 387 -0.28 -1.85 -19.88
N LEU A 388 0.44 -1.98 -21.00
CA LEU A 388 0.36 -1.06 -22.13
C LEU A 388 -1.06 -1.00 -22.71
N ALA A 389 -1.77 0.09 -22.45
CA ALA A 389 -3.18 0.29 -22.80
C ALA A 389 -3.38 1.03 -24.13
N HIS A 390 -2.59 2.07 -24.40
CA HIS A 390 -2.68 2.86 -25.64
C HIS A 390 -1.31 3.35 -26.13
N GLN A 391 -1.18 3.60 -27.44
CA GLN A 391 -0.01 4.25 -28.03
C GLN A 391 -0.39 5.21 -29.15
N GLN A 392 0.24 6.38 -29.18
CA GLN A 392 0.04 7.38 -30.23
C GLN A 392 1.39 7.87 -30.79
N ASN A 393 1.50 7.96 -32.13
CA ASN A 393 2.67 8.57 -32.78
C ASN A 393 2.58 10.10 -32.68
N VAL A 394 3.57 10.72 -32.03
CA VAL A 394 3.62 12.17 -31.75
C VAL A 394 5.06 12.69 -31.84
N THR A 395 5.22 14.01 -31.91
CA THR A 395 6.54 14.67 -32.01
C THR A 395 6.63 15.94 -31.13
N THR A 396 5.79 16.04 -30.10
CA THR A 396 5.70 17.15 -29.14
C THR A 396 6.65 16.96 -27.96
N ALA A 397 6.71 17.94 -27.04
CA ALA A 397 7.54 17.94 -25.84
C ALA A 397 7.14 16.84 -24.81
N PRO A 398 7.86 16.69 -23.68
CA PRO A 398 7.48 15.80 -22.59
C PRO A 398 6.05 16.08 -22.07
N PRO A 399 5.31 15.04 -21.65
CA PRO A 399 4.03 15.20 -20.97
C PRO A 399 4.24 15.73 -19.54
N HIS A 400 3.51 16.78 -19.18
CA HIS A 400 3.13 17.03 -17.79
C HIS A 400 1.72 16.47 -17.57
N VAL A 401 1.44 15.99 -16.36
CA VAL A 401 0.14 15.45 -15.96
C VAL A 401 -0.42 16.22 -14.78
N VAL A 402 -1.66 16.68 -14.90
CA VAL A 402 -2.35 17.55 -13.94
C VAL A 402 -3.82 17.65 -14.37
N ASP A 403 -4.78 17.59 -13.44
CA ASP A 403 -6.20 17.85 -13.75
C ASP A 403 -6.40 19.35 -14.06
N MET A 404 -6.85 19.70 -15.27
CA MET A 404 -6.98 21.10 -15.71
C MET A 404 -8.44 21.60 -15.77
N ASP A 405 -9.45 20.76 -15.53
CA ASP A 405 -10.87 21.17 -15.50
C ASP A 405 -11.71 20.68 -14.29
N ASP A 406 -11.07 20.14 -13.24
CA ASP A 406 -11.65 19.68 -11.95
C ASP A 406 -12.68 18.54 -12.15
N ASP A 407 -12.30 17.58 -13.00
CA ASP A 407 -13.06 16.38 -13.41
C ASP A 407 -12.73 15.15 -12.53
N GLY A 408 -11.56 15.16 -11.87
CA GLY A 408 -11.00 14.07 -11.06
C GLY A 408 -10.05 13.16 -11.83
N ILE A 409 -9.62 13.56 -13.03
CA ILE A 409 -8.76 12.77 -13.92
C ILE A 409 -7.67 13.69 -14.47
N ALA A 410 -6.41 13.28 -14.39
CA ALA A 410 -5.30 14.11 -14.82
C ALA A 410 -5.22 14.25 -16.35
N ASP A 411 -5.10 15.48 -16.84
CA ASP A 411 -4.91 15.82 -18.23
C ASP A 411 -3.45 15.78 -18.66
N ILE A 412 -3.22 15.87 -19.97
CA ILE A 412 -1.87 15.92 -20.53
C ILE A 412 -1.61 17.35 -21.05
N VAL A 413 -0.65 18.04 -20.43
CA VAL A 413 -0.22 19.39 -20.82
C VAL A 413 1.17 19.32 -21.45
N VAL A 414 1.35 19.91 -22.63
CA VAL A 414 2.66 19.96 -23.32
C VAL A 414 2.97 21.29 -23.97
N ASP A 415 4.26 21.63 -24.00
CA ASP A 415 4.76 22.67 -24.89
C ASP A 415 4.76 22.14 -26.34
N ALA A 416 3.97 22.76 -27.21
CA ALA A 416 4.00 22.50 -28.65
C ALA A 416 5.09 23.34 -29.36
N GLY A 417 5.78 24.23 -28.63
CA GLY A 417 6.83 25.10 -29.14
C GLY A 417 6.31 26.39 -29.75
N ASP A 418 7.23 27.32 -30.07
CA ASP A 418 6.93 28.66 -30.59
C ASP A 418 5.90 29.46 -29.76
N GLY A 419 5.79 29.18 -28.45
CA GLY A 419 4.86 29.82 -27.51
C GLY A 419 3.46 29.18 -27.45
N VAL A 420 3.26 28.04 -28.12
CA VAL A 420 1.99 27.30 -28.09
C VAL A 420 2.02 26.22 -27.01
N THR A 421 1.07 26.27 -26.07
CA THR A 421 0.78 25.16 -25.16
C THR A 421 -0.39 24.34 -25.72
N ALA A 422 -0.36 23.03 -25.55
CA ALA A 422 -1.45 22.12 -25.92
C ALA A 422 -1.91 21.30 -24.71
N VAL A 423 -3.22 21.26 -24.47
CA VAL A 423 -3.87 20.49 -23.39
C VAL A 423 -4.78 19.43 -24.01
N TYR A 424 -4.66 18.19 -23.54
CA TYR A 424 -5.52 17.08 -23.94
C TYR A 424 -6.44 16.72 -22.76
N LEU A 425 -7.61 17.38 -22.67
CA LEU A 425 -8.61 17.13 -21.62
C LEU A 425 -9.09 15.66 -21.65
N ARG A 426 -8.59 14.87 -20.70
CA ARG A 426 -8.83 13.44 -20.50
C ARG A 426 -10.25 13.19 -20.01
N ARG A 427 -10.57 11.91 -19.94
CA ARG A 427 -11.79 11.29 -19.40
C ARG A 427 -11.45 9.84 -19.04
N ALA A 428 -12.36 9.20 -18.32
CA ALA A 428 -12.19 7.80 -17.94
C ALA A 428 -11.97 6.87 -19.16
N GLY A 429 -10.96 6.01 -19.06
CA GLY A 429 -10.49 5.12 -20.13
C GLY A 429 -9.54 5.76 -21.16
N PHE A 430 -8.60 4.96 -21.68
CA PHE A 430 -7.50 5.48 -22.50
C PHE A 430 -7.80 5.94 -23.93
N ASP A 431 -8.94 5.56 -24.54
CA ASP A 431 -9.14 5.62 -26.00
C ASP A 431 -10.54 6.18 -26.38
N PRO A 432 -10.67 7.17 -27.29
CA PRO A 432 -9.61 7.86 -28.02
C PRO A 432 -9.06 9.07 -27.28
N LEU A 433 -7.76 9.36 -27.47
CA LEU A 433 -7.18 10.62 -27.04
C LEU A 433 -7.94 11.83 -27.65
N PRO A 434 -8.09 12.94 -26.88
CA PRO A 434 -8.81 14.13 -27.32
C PRO A 434 -8.18 14.81 -28.54
N VAL A 435 -8.96 15.70 -29.17
CA VAL A 435 -8.36 16.76 -29.99
C VAL A 435 -7.85 17.82 -29.02
N PRO A 436 -6.55 18.16 -29.02
CA PRO A 436 -6.00 19.07 -28.03
C PRO A 436 -6.55 20.49 -28.20
N ILE A 437 -6.80 21.13 -27.07
CA ILE A 437 -7.02 22.56 -26.96
C ILE A 437 -5.64 23.22 -27.06
N THR A 438 -5.52 24.30 -27.83
CA THR A 438 -4.23 24.92 -28.14
C THR A 438 -4.28 26.42 -27.90
N SER A 439 -3.39 26.88 -27.03
CA SER A 439 -3.35 28.24 -26.50
C SER A 439 -1.99 28.84 -26.85
N ALA A 440 -1.98 30.02 -27.46
CA ALA A 440 -0.76 30.65 -27.98
C ALA A 440 -0.42 31.92 -27.19
N SER A 441 0.72 31.89 -26.50
CA SER A 441 1.29 33.03 -25.77
C SER A 441 2.05 33.98 -26.69
N ALA A 442 2.17 35.24 -26.29
CA ALA A 442 3.11 36.20 -26.88
C ALA A 442 4.58 35.91 -26.54
N TYR A 443 4.86 35.02 -25.59
CA TYR A 443 6.19 34.72 -25.05
C TYR A 443 6.70 33.35 -25.52
N VAL A 444 8.00 33.28 -25.83
CA VAL A 444 8.68 32.05 -26.23
C VAL A 444 9.84 31.73 -25.30
N GLY A 445 9.87 30.51 -24.79
CA GLY A 445 10.79 30.06 -23.75
C GLY A 445 10.21 28.84 -23.03
N SER A 446 10.88 28.35 -22.00
CA SER A 446 10.44 27.16 -21.27
C SER A 446 9.14 27.40 -20.53
N LEU A 447 8.23 26.43 -20.56
CA LEU A 447 7.33 26.26 -19.42
C LEU A 447 8.20 25.95 -18.18
N ALA A 448 7.82 26.51 -17.03
CA ALA A 448 8.26 25.99 -15.74
C ALA A 448 7.36 24.79 -15.38
N THR A 449 7.82 23.96 -14.45
CA THR A 449 7.02 22.85 -13.92
C THR A 449 5.75 23.39 -13.26
N ILE A 450 4.63 22.75 -13.58
CA ILE A 450 3.27 23.08 -13.13
C ILE A 450 3.13 22.69 -11.65
N HIS A 451 2.31 23.44 -10.90
CA HIS A 451 1.31 23.00 -9.90
C HIS A 451 0.85 24.23 -9.09
N GLY A 452 -0.44 24.30 -8.76
CA GLY A 452 -1.04 25.39 -7.98
C GLY A 452 -2.09 26.20 -8.74
N ASP A 453 -3.18 26.51 -8.04
CA ASP A 453 -4.06 27.64 -8.34
C ASP A 453 -3.33 28.92 -7.88
N MET A 454 -3.31 29.94 -8.74
CA MET A 454 -2.59 31.20 -8.49
C MET A 454 -3.56 32.38 -8.29
N ASN A 455 -4.87 32.14 -8.43
CA ASN A 455 -5.89 33.18 -8.54
C ASN A 455 -7.15 32.93 -7.67
N GLY A 456 -7.31 31.74 -7.10
CA GLY A 456 -8.38 31.34 -6.19
C GLY A 456 -9.68 30.91 -6.89
N ASP A 457 -9.60 30.39 -8.13
CA ASP A 457 -10.76 29.90 -8.89
C ASP A 457 -10.83 28.37 -9.05
N ALA A 458 -9.93 27.65 -8.37
CA ALA A 458 -9.75 26.19 -8.31
C ALA A 458 -9.19 25.53 -9.59
N TYR A 459 -8.72 26.29 -10.58
CA TYR A 459 -8.10 25.75 -11.78
C TYR A 459 -6.58 25.99 -11.77
N PRO A 460 -5.73 24.96 -12.02
CA PRO A 460 -4.29 25.15 -11.93
C PRO A 460 -3.72 25.96 -13.11
N GLU A 461 -2.73 26.77 -12.78
CA GLU A 461 -2.09 27.73 -13.67
C GLU A 461 -0.74 27.22 -14.22
N LEU A 462 -0.25 27.80 -15.33
CA LEU A 462 1.12 27.53 -15.82
C LEU A 462 1.99 28.79 -15.78
N ALA A 463 3.23 28.69 -15.31
CA ALA A 463 4.24 29.72 -15.52
C ALA A 463 5.09 29.43 -16.77
N ARG A 464 5.27 30.43 -17.65
CA ARG A 464 6.24 30.39 -18.76
C ARG A 464 7.36 31.40 -18.53
N MET A 465 8.61 30.93 -18.53
CA MET A 465 9.81 31.77 -18.52
C MET A 465 10.33 31.92 -19.94
N GLY A 466 10.24 33.13 -20.51
CA GLY A 466 10.61 33.34 -21.90
C GLY A 466 10.72 34.79 -22.32
N THR A 467 11.12 35.03 -23.57
CA THR A 467 11.23 36.39 -24.14
C THR A 467 10.12 36.64 -25.16
N MET A 468 9.74 37.91 -25.36
CA MET A 468 8.78 38.26 -26.41
C MET A 468 9.47 38.28 -27.79
N GLY A 469 9.38 37.16 -28.50
CA GLY A 469 9.73 37.04 -29.91
C GLY A 469 10.89 36.08 -30.22
N ALA A 470 10.89 35.56 -31.44
CA ALA A 470 11.76 34.45 -31.83
C ALA A 470 13.26 34.82 -31.92
N SER A 471 14.00 34.45 -30.87
CA SER A 471 15.46 34.22 -30.81
C SER A 471 16.42 35.42 -30.90
N GLY A 472 17.49 35.36 -30.10
CA GLY A 472 18.81 35.90 -30.49
C GLY A 472 19.57 36.72 -29.46
N SER A 473 18.90 37.32 -28.48
CA SER A 473 19.53 38.06 -27.38
C SER A 473 19.66 37.17 -26.14
N ALA A 474 20.85 37.18 -25.53
CA ALA A 474 21.01 36.86 -24.12
C ALA A 474 20.60 38.11 -23.34
N ASP A 475 19.30 38.30 -23.16
CA ASP A 475 18.77 39.43 -22.40
C ASP A 475 19.06 39.27 -20.90
N VAL A 476 19.15 40.41 -20.22
CA VAL A 476 19.70 40.53 -18.85
C VAL A 476 18.63 40.24 -17.78
N ASP A 477 17.44 39.85 -18.21
CA ASP A 477 16.21 39.80 -17.44
C ASP A 477 15.29 38.75 -18.10
N MET A 478 14.91 37.69 -17.40
CA MET A 478 13.91 36.72 -17.89
C MET A 478 12.55 37.02 -17.23
N PRO A 479 11.55 37.51 -17.96
CA PRO A 479 10.22 37.74 -17.39
C PRO A 479 9.50 36.40 -17.16
N ILE A 480 8.73 36.36 -16.08
CA ILE A 480 7.82 35.27 -15.74
C ILE A 480 6.43 35.71 -16.19
N VAL A 481 5.71 34.82 -16.88
CA VAL A 481 4.37 35.08 -17.40
C VAL A 481 3.44 33.96 -16.97
N LEU A 482 2.33 34.34 -16.34
CA LEU A 482 1.27 33.43 -15.97
C LEU A 482 0.37 33.15 -17.19
N LEU A 483 0.09 31.88 -17.45
CA LEU A 483 -0.91 31.42 -18.41
C LEU A 483 -2.14 31.02 -17.60
N VAL A 484 -3.09 31.95 -17.47
CA VAL A 484 -4.29 31.79 -16.66
C VAL A 484 -5.25 30.85 -17.37
N ASN A 485 -5.70 29.81 -16.66
CA ASN A 485 -6.63 28.79 -17.16
C ASN A 485 -8.03 29.39 -17.37
N ASP A 486 -8.87 28.75 -18.18
CA ASP A 486 -10.28 29.13 -18.37
C ASP A 486 -11.29 28.10 -17.83
N GLY A 487 -10.81 27.11 -17.06
CA GLY A 487 -11.61 26.01 -16.53
C GLY A 487 -12.12 25.06 -17.61
N ALA A 488 -11.48 25.09 -18.77
CA ALA A 488 -11.78 24.24 -19.92
C ALA A 488 -10.52 23.95 -20.75
N GLY A 489 -9.35 23.87 -20.11
CA GLY A 489 -8.04 23.60 -20.75
C GLY A 489 -7.57 24.66 -21.75
N GLY A 490 -8.25 25.81 -21.84
CA GLY A 490 -7.79 27.00 -22.54
C GLY A 490 -6.89 27.85 -21.65
N PHE A 491 -6.05 28.67 -22.25
CA PHE A 491 -5.22 29.64 -21.52
C PHE A 491 -5.31 31.03 -22.16
N THR A 492 -5.15 32.05 -21.33
CA THR A 492 -4.84 33.41 -21.76
C THR A 492 -3.51 33.87 -21.17
N ASP A 493 -2.78 34.73 -21.90
CA ASP A 493 -1.66 35.47 -21.32
C ASP A 493 -2.21 36.34 -20.17
N GLY A 494 -1.91 35.96 -18.93
CA GLY A 494 -2.27 36.68 -17.71
C GLY A 494 -1.39 37.90 -17.48
N THR A 495 -1.31 38.36 -16.24
CA THR A 495 -0.39 39.45 -15.90
C THR A 495 1.06 38.94 -15.92
N ALA A 496 1.93 39.61 -16.69
CA ALA A 496 3.38 39.40 -16.62
C ALA A 496 3.97 40.31 -15.53
N VAL A 497 4.14 39.79 -14.31
CA VAL A 497 4.38 40.62 -13.11
C VAL A 497 5.84 40.63 -12.65
N ALA A 498 6.54 39.50 -12.81
CA ALA A 498 7.86 39.27 -12.24
C ALA A 498 8.96 39.13 -13.30
N THR A 499 10.22 39.23 -12.87
CA THR A 499 11.40 39.11 -13.73
C THR A 499 12.59 38.59 -12.92
N VAL A 500 13.20 37.51 -13.40
CA VAL A 500 14.41 36.92 -12.82
C VAL A 500 15.64 37.69 -13.33
N PRO A 501 16.43 38.35 -12.45
CA PRO A 501 17.48 39.28 -12.84
C PRO A 501 18.79 38.56 -13.21
N MET A 502 19.05 38.38 -14.49
CA MET A 502 20.15 37.55 -15.00
C MET A 502 21.48 38.32 -15.11
N GLY A 503 22.59 37.63 -14.84
CA GLY A 503 23.91 38.11 -15.27
C GLY A 503 24.52 39.25 -14.44
N THR A 504 23.83 39.81 -13.43
CA THR A 504 24.39 40.81 -12.50
C THR A 504 24.68 40.28 -11.10
N SER A 505 23.90 39.29 -10.65
CA SER A 505 24.03 38.67 -9.31
C SER A 505 23.60 37.21 -9.27
N PHE A 506 22.74 36.76 -10.18
CA PHE A 506 22.21 35.39 -10.26
C PHE A 506 22.65 34.69 -11.55
N SER A 507 22.88 33.38 -11.45
CA SER A 507 23.22 32.45 -12.53
C SER A 507 22.32 31.21 -12.42
N GLY A 508 21.27 31.18 -13.24
CA GLY A 508 20.23 30.14 -13.20
C GLY A 508 19.00 30.53 -14.05
N PRO A 509 17.81 30.00 -13.74
CA PRO A 509 17.59 28.92 -12.78
C PRO A 509 18.20 27.59 -13.23
N GLN A 510 18.59 26.77 -12.26
CA GLN A 510 18.94 25.36 -12.43
C GLN A 510 17.72 24.48 -12.17
N ALA A 511 16.83 24.93 -11.28
CA ALA A 511 15.50 24.38 -11.05
C ALA A 511 14.50 25.51 -10.75
N SER A 512 13.22 25.26 -11.02
CA SER A 512 12.12 26.19 -10.71
C SER A 512 10.79 25.45 -10.61
N ALA A 513 9.92 25.88 -9.71
CA ALA A 513 8.59 25.32 -9.50
C ALA A 513 7.55 26.44 -9.29
N LEU A 514 6.29 26.11 -9.53
CA LEU A 514 5.17 26.72 -8.81
C LEU A 514 4.84 25.83 -7.60
N VAL A 515 4.77 26.43 -6.41
CA VAL A 515 4.55 25.75 -5.13
C VAL A 515 4.36 26.81 -4.03
N ASP A 516 3.49 26.60 -3.04
CA ASP A 516 3.41 27.48 -1.86
C ASP A 516 4.66 27.28 -0.96
N VAL A 517 5.38 28.36 -0.68
CA VAL A 517 6.45 28.45 0.35
C VAL A 517 6.21 29.59 1.35
N THR A 518 5.01 30.17 1.35
CA THR A 518 4.53 31.21 2.27
C THR A 518 3.47 30.74 3.28
N ASP A 519 2.91 29.53 3.11
CA ASP A 519 1.86 28.93 3.98
C ASP A 519 0.58 29.81 3.98
N ASP A 520 0.13 30.23 2.80
CA ASP A 520 -1.07 31.07 2.62
C ASP A 520 -2.11 30.56 1.60
N ASP A 521 -1.97 29.31 1.13
CA ASP A 521 -2.79 28.59 0.14
C ASP A 521 -2.65 29.10 -1.32
N ASP A 522 -1.91 30.19 -1.59
CA ASP A 522 -1.60 30.67 -2.95
C ASP A 522 -0.24 30.11 -3.46
N GLY A 523 -0.15 29.79 -4.76
CA GLY A 523 1.13 29.33 -5.34
C GLY A 523 2.21 30.42 -5.46
N ASP A 524 3.44 30.12 -5.04
CA ASP A 524 4.62 30.97 -5.27
C ASP A 524 5.43 30.50 -6.48
N PHE A 525 6.12 31.41 -7.16
CA PHE A 525 7.14 31.03 -8.15
C PHE A 525 8.53 31.01 -7.52
N VAL A 526 9.11 29.80 -7.38
CA VAL A 526 10.45 29.57 -6.82
C VAL A 526 11.46 29.33 -7.95
N ALA A 527 12.58 30.05 -7.92
CA ALA A 527 13.71 29.86 -8.84
C ALA A 527 15.04 29.70 -8.10
N VAL A 528 15.71 28.57 -8.31
CA VAL A 528 16.95 28.17 -7.61
C VAL A 528 18.16 28.29 -8.55
N GLY A 529 19.26 28.89 -8.08
CA GLY A 529 20.50 29.04 -8.85
C GLY A 529 21.66 29.59 -8.01
N THR A 530 22.74 30.08 -8.63
CA THR A 530 23.96 30.48 -7.89
C THR A 530 24.30 31.96 -8.00
N SER A 531 25.06 32.48 -7.04
CA SER A 531 25.61 33.84 -7.09
C SER A 531 26.77 33.93 -8.09
N LEU A 532 26.82 34.98 -8.92
CA LEU A 532 27.91 35.16 -9.89
C LEU A 532 29.26 35.49 -9.25
N GLY A 533 30.14 34.48 -9.15
CA GLY A 533 31.45 34.58 -8.48
C GLY A 533 32.65 34.13 -9.32
N MET A 534 33.76 33.88 -8.61
CA MET A 534 34.84 33.03 -9.07
C MET A 534 35.01 31.92 -8.04
N PHE A 535 35.05 30.66 -8.49
CA PHE A 535 35.33 29.50 -7.63
C PHE A 535 36.53 29.75 -6.69
N PRO A 536 36.43 29.39 -5.39
CA PRO A 536 35.38 28.60 -4.76
C PRO A 536 34.44 29.45 -3.87
N ALA A 537 34.00 30.62 -4.36
CA ALA A 537 33.14 31.54 -3.59
C ALA A 537 31.91 31.95 -4.42
N GLU A 538 31.00 31.00 -4.58
CA GLU A 538 29.62 31.21 -5.01
C GLU A 538 28.70 30.75 -3.87
N ASP A 539 27.57 31.43 -3.67
CA ASP A 539 26.51 31.05 -2.73
C ASP A 539 25.35 30.39 -3.53
N LEU A 540 24.61 29.47 -2.90
CA LEU A 540 23.28 29.09 -3.40
C LEU A 540 22.35 30.28 -3.21
N VAL A 541 21.49 30.56 -4.18
CA VAL A 541 20.51 31.64 -4.16
C VAL A 541 19.15 31.06 -4.55
N VAL A 542 18.14 31.29 -3.70
CA VAL A 542 16.74 31.01 -3.98
C VAL A 542 16.02 32.35 -4.13
N LEU A 543 15.29 32.49 -5.24
CA LEU A 543 14.45 33.64 -5.54
C LEU A 543 12.99 33.18 -5.46
N THR A 544 12.29 33.61 -4.42
CA THR A 544 10.84 33.39 -4.26
C THR A 544 10.12 34.62 -4.77
N PHE A 545 9.13 34.44 -5.63
CA PHE A 545 8.19 35.48 -6.03
C PHE A 545 6.82 35.06 -5.50
N PRO A 546 6.34 35.66 -4.41
CA PRO A 546 5.13 35.18 -3.76
C PRO A 546 3.88 35.22 -4.65
N GLY A 547 2.89 34.38 -4.34
CA GLY A 547 1.50 34.62 -4.74
C GLY A 547 0.95 35.92 -4.14
N GLU A 548 -0.13 36.44 -4.73
CA GLU A 548 -0.93 37.54 -4.14
C GLU A 548 -2.44 37.23 -4.23
N GLY A 549 -2.84 35.96 -4.43
CA GLY A 549 -4.24 35.48 -4.47
C GLY A 549 -5.12 36.09 -5.56
N ASN A 550 -4.53 36.38 -6.72
CA ASN A 550 -5.25 37.03 -7.83
C ASN A 550 -4.62 36.85 -9.23
N GLY A 551 -3.61 35.99 -9.38
CA GLY A 551 -2.84 35.81 -10.61
C GLY A 551 -1.71 36.82 -10.83
N ASP A 552 -1.46 37.74 -9.89
CA ASP A 552 -0.24 38.56 -9.84
C ASP A 552 0.83 37.94 -8.91
N LEU A 553 2.12 38.17 -9.22
CA LEU A 553 3.25 37.77 -8.37
C LEU A 553 3.84 38.94 -7.58
N GLY A 554 4.19 38.69 -6.33
CA GLY A 554 4.84 39.62 -5.41
C GLY A 554 6.29 39.97 -5.77
N ALA A 555 6.90 40.81 -4.93
CA ALA A 555 8.28 41.26 -5.11
C ALA A 555 9.29 40.19 -4.65
N ALA A 556 10.31 39.91 -5.47
CA ALA A 556 11.32 38.89 -5.22
C ALA A 556 11.93 38.92 -3.81
N ILE A 557 11.66 37.88 -3.02
CA ILE A 557 12.36 37.53 -1.79
C ILE A 557 13.64 36.78 -2.18
N VAL A 558 14.74 37.04 -1.48
CA VAL A 558 16.06 36.47 -1.81
C VAL A 558 16.62 35.77 -0.57
N SER A 559 16.67 34.45 -0.63
CA SER A 559 17.36 33.61 0.36
C SER A 559 18.69 33.12 -0.22
N SER A 560 19.72 32.94 0.62
CA SER A 560 21.04 32.52 0.14
C SER A 560 21.88 31.79 1.19
N ALA A 561 22.59 30.74 0.78
CA ALA A 561 23.45 29.94 1.65
C ALA A 561 24.88 29.76 1.10
N PRO A 562 25.92 29.96 1.93
CA PRO A 562 27.30 29.82 1.50
C PRO A 562 27.68 28.37 1.22
N GLN A 563 28.29 28.11 0.06
CA GLN A 563 28.58 26.75 -0.37
C GLN A 563 29.74 26.08 0.39
N PRO A 564 29.67 24.76 0.67
CA PRO A 564 30.78 24.01 1.25
C PRO A 564 32.05 24.07 0.40
N GLY A 565 33.22 24.00 1.05
CA GLY A 565 34.51 24.14 0.37
C GLY A 565 34.85 22.95 -0.53
N GLY A 566 34.63 23.10 -1.85
CA GLY A 566 34.84 22.05 -2.87
C GLY A 566 33.56 21.56 -3.53
N PHE A 567 32.41 22.06 -3.10
CA PHE A 567 31.09 21.85 -3.69
C PHE A 567 31.00 22.56 -5.06
N ASP A 568 30.35 21.93 -6.04
CA ASP A 568 30.27 22.39 -7.43
C ASP A 568 28.82 22.27 -7.95
N PRO A 569 28.00 23.34 -7.79
CA PRO A 569 26.59 23.33 -8.16
C PRO A 569 26.35 23.37 -9.68
N MET A 570 27.37 23.61 -10.51
CA MET A 570 27.23 23.51 -11.98
C MET A 570 27.16 22.05 -12.47
N SER A 571 27.24 21.09 -11.56
CA SER A 571 27.07 19.65 -11.78
C SER A 571 26.27 18.99 -10.64
N GLY A 572 25.46 19.78 -9.93
CA GLY A 572 24.54 19.29 -8.90
C GLY A 572 23.11 19.17 -9.42
N ALA A 573 22.31 18.39 -8.69
CA ALA A 573 20.88 18.23 -8.92
C ALA A 573 20.08 18.79 -7.73
N PHE A 574 18.86 19.26 -8.01
CA PHE A 574 18.06 20.05 -7.10
C PHE A 574 16.67 19.40 -6.92
N ALA A 575 16.10 19.49 -5.73
CA ALA A 575 14.69 19.24 -5.47
C ALA A 575 14.07 20.41 -4.70
N ILE A 576 12.74 20.50 -4.81
CA ILE A 576 11.87 21.45 -4.15
C ILE A 576 10.73 20.58 -3.59
N ALA A 577 10.78 20.28 -2.29
CA ALA A 577 9.86 19.37 -1.58
C ALA A 577 10.02 19.59 -0.05
N ASP A 578 9.00 19.27 0.75
CA ASP A 578 9.18 19.20 2.22
C ASP A 578 10.01 17.96 2.58
N VAL A 579 11.25 18.16 3.04
CA VAL A 579 12.12 17.11 3.58
C VAL A 579 12.33 17.28 5.10
N THR A 580 11.48 18.05 5.77
CA THR A 580 11.47 18.23 7.23
C THR A 580 10.25 17.62 7.92
N GLY A 581 9.17 17.39 7.18
CA GLY A 581 7.90 16.89 7.70
C GLY A 581 7.09 17.95 8.45
N ASP A 582 7.32 19.24 8.17
CA ASP A 582 6.58 20.35 8.77
C ASP A 582 5.50 20.96 7.84
N SER A 583 5.30 20.35 6.66
CA SER A 583 4.40 20.75 5.57
C SER A 583 4.83 22.00 4.80
N ILE A 584 6.01 22.56 5.07
CA ILE A 584 6.58 23.69 4.33
C ILE A 584 7.66 23.18 3.37
N VAL A 585 7.63 23.64 2.13
CA VAL A 585 8.53 23.14 1.08
C VAL A 585 9.95 23.68 1.25
N ASP A 586 10.93 22.78 1.22
CA ASP A 586 12.37 23.06 1.32
C ASP A 586 13.06 23.16 -0.06
N VAL A 587 14.29 23.68 -0.09
CA VAL A 587 15.18 23.59 -1.26
C VAL A 587 16.37 22.68 -0.96
N VAL A 588 16.48 21.58 -1.70
CA VAL A 588 17.52 20.56 -1.57
C VAL A 588 18.49 20.62 -2.75
N LEU A 589 19.78 20.46 -2.47
CA LEU A 589 20.86 20.38 -3.45
C LEU A 589 21.82 19.22 -3.14
N ALA A 590 21.79 18.19 -3.99
CA ALA A 590 22.79 17.14 -4.05
C ALA A 590 23.86 17.52 -5.08
N ALA A 591 25.05 17.87 -4.61
CA ALA A 591 26.17 18.29 -5.48
C ALA A 591 27.40 17.39 -5.29
N ARG A 592 28.48 17.74 -6.00
CA ARG A 592 29.69 16.92 -6.06
C ARG A 592 30.41 16.77 -4.71
N GLY A 593 30.97 15.58 -4.49
CA GLY A 593 31.45 15.15 -3.18
C GLY A 593 30.34 14.45 -2.38
N PRO A 594 30.53 14.18 -1.07
CA PRO A 594 29.60 13.39 -0.29
C PRO A 594 28.52 14.20 0.43
N ASN A 595 28.30 15.46 0.02
CA ASN A 595 27.48 16.40 0.78
C ASN A 595 26.13 16.63 0.09
N ILE A 596 25.05 16.49 0.85
CA ILE A 596 23.72 17.01 0.50
C ILE A 596 23.46 18.25 1.36
N MET A 597 22.90 19.29 0.77
CA MET A 597 22.54 20.53 1.46
C MET A 597 21.05 20.79 1.33
N CYS A 598 20.36 20.98 2.45
CA CYS A 598 18.99 21.47 2.50
C CYS A 598 18.98 22.92 3.00
N MET A 599 18.16 23.78 2.41
CA MET A 599 17.73 25.05 2.96
C MET A 599 16.25 24.89 3.37
N PRO A 600 15.95 24.74 4.68
CA PRO A 600 14.58 24.53 5.11
C PRO A 600 13.65 25.71 4.80
N GLY A 601 12.36 25.46 4.62
CA GLY A 601 11.33 26.50 4.55
C GLY A 601 11.18 27.30 5.87
N ASN A 602 10.40 28.38 5.84
CA ASN A 602 9.97 29.10 7.06
C ASN A 602 8.47 29.47 7.09
N GLY A 603 7.70 29.23 6.02
CA GLY A 603 6.30 29.69 5.93
C GLY A 603 6.20 31.22 5.87
N ASP A 604 7.11 31.85 5.11
CA ASP A 604 7.10 33.30 4.84
C ASP A 604 7.80 33.67 3.51
N GLY A 605 7.99 32.68 2.62
CA GLY A 605 8.74 32.82 1.36
C GLY A 605 10.26 32.94 1.53
N THR A 606 10.78 32.95 2.77
CA THR A 606 12.21 32.87 3.07
C THR A 606 12.63 31.45 3.46
N PHE A 607 13.92 31.15 3.28
CA PHE A 607 14.51 29.87 3.66
C PHE A 607 15.52 30.01 4.79
N GLY A 608 15.55 29.01 5.67
CA GLY A 608 16.38 28.93 6.87
C GLY A 608 17.88 28.77 6.60
N PRO A 609 18.70 28.73 7.66
CA PRO A 609 20.14 28.51 7.55
C PRO A 609 20.40 27.09 7.04
N ALA A 610 21.13 26.97 5.93
CA ALA A 610 21.38 25.68 5.29
C ALA A 610 21.99 24.64 6.23
N VAL A 611 21.38 23.45 6.23
CA VAL A 611 21.88 22.23 6.83
C VAL A 611 22.73 21.49 5.79
N THR A 612 23.81 20.82 6.21
CA THR A 612 24.66 20.04 5.30
C THR A 612 25.05 18.73 5.95
N THR A 613 24.67 17.63 5.31
CA THR A 613 25.01 16.26 5.73
C THR A 613 26.07 15.68 4.81
N ASP A 614 27.10 15.07 5.40
CA ASP A 614 28.03 14.15 4.71
C ASP A 614 27.41 12.74 4.75
N VAL A 615 26.93 12.24 3.60
CA VAL A 615 26.24 10.94 3.47
C VAL A 615 27.21 9.76 3.26
N GLY A 616 28.52 9.98 3.41
CA GLY A 616 29.55 8.93 3.43
C GLY A 616 29.98 8.38 2.06
N VAL A 617 29.18 8.53 1.00
CA VAL A 617 29.53 8.18 -0.40
C VAL A 617 29.73 9.42 -1.24
N SER A 618 30.66 9.40 -2.22
CA SER A 618 30.76 10.53 -3.15
C SER A 618 29.60 10.52 -4.14
N LEU A 619 28.94 11.67 -4.29
CA LEU A 619 27.91 11.95 -5.28
C LEU A 619 28.50 12.62 -6.54
N ASP A 620 29.78 12.36 -6.85
CA ASP A 620 30.43 12.83 -8.08
C ASP A 620 29.71 12.32 -9.34
N TYR A 621 29.26 13.26 -10.18
CA TYR A 621 28.44 13.00 -11.38
C TYR A 621 27.11 12.31 -11.10
N SER A 622 26.62 12.37 -9.86
CA SER A 622 25.28 11.90 -9.51
C SER A 622 24.19 12.82 -10.06
N MET A 623 23.00 12.26 -10.17
CA MET A 623 21.77 13.02 -10.33
C MET A 623 20.80 12.57 -9.24
N LEU A 624 20.19 13.55 -8.56
CA LEU A 624 18.95 13.33 -7.84
C LEU A 624 17.90 12.99 -8.91
N LEU A 625 17.19 11.89 -8.72
CA LEU A 625 16.19 11.42 -9.68
C LEU A 625 14.82 12.01 -9.33
N THR A 626 14.42 11.91 -8.06
CA THR A 626 13.16 12.43 -7.52
C THR A 626 13.22 12.42 -5.97
N PRO A 627 12.54 13.35 -5.27
CA PRO A 627 12.19 13.18 -3.86
C PRO A 627 10.96 12.26 -3.71
N GLY A 628 10.75 11.69 -2.54
CA GLY A 628 9.59 10.84 -2.23
C GLY A 628 9.76 10.10 -0.90
N ASP A 629 8.68 9.64 -0.27
CA ASP A 629 8.71 8.93 1.01
C ASP A 629 9.13 7.46 0.84
N PHE A 630 10.40 7.23 0.51
CA PHE A 630 10.95 5.88 0.25
C PHE A 630 11.10 5.00 1.50
N THR A 631 10.65 5.45 2.68
CA THR A 631 10.70 4.70 3.94
C THR A 631 9.36 4.63 4.68
N GLY A 632 8.29 5.21 4.15
CA GLY A 632 6.95 5.21 4.76
C GLY A 632 6.88 5.94 6.12
N ASP A 633 7.79 6.88 6.37
CA ASP A 633 7.96 7.57 7.66
C ASP A 633 7.15 8.87 7.77
N GLY A 634 6.59 9.34 6.65
CA GLY A 634 5.79 10.55 6.50
C GLY A 634 6.59 11.77 6.03
N ILE A 635 7.85 11.60 5.60
CA ILE A 635 8.78 12.68 5.24
C ILE A 635 9.44 12.34 3.90
N ALA A 636 9.58 13.32 3.00
CA ALA A 636 10.22 13.04 1.71
C ALA A 636 11.73 12.75 1.86
N ASP A 637 12.12 11.56 1.44
CA ASP A 637 13.49 11.10 1.26
C ASP A 637 14.03 11.51 -0.12
N LEU A 638 15.29 11.17 -0.40
CA LEU A 638 15.97 11.49 -1.66
C LEU A 638 16.46 10.25 -2.40
N LEU A 639 16.01 10.06 -3.64
CA LEU A 639 16.55 9.04 -4.52
C LEU A 639 17.71 9.57 -5.37
N VAL A 640 18.94 9.17 -5.03
CA VAL A 640 20.17 9.64 -5.70
C VAL A 640 20.83 8.53 -6.51
N ARG A 641 20.98 8.75 -7.82
CA ARG A 641 21.76 7.87 -8.70
C ARG A 641 23.24 8.28 -8.71
N GLN A 642 24.15 7.37 -8.40
CA GLN A 642 25.59 7.61 -8.51
C GLN A 642 26.12 7.40 -9.94
N GLY A 643 26.93 8.35 -10.43
CA GLY A 643 27.46 8.36 -11.80
C GLY A 643 28.92 7.87 -11.97
N SER A 644 29.58 7.41 -10.91
CA SER A 644 31.05 7.24 -10.88
C SER A 644 31.59 5.80 -11.07
N GLY A 645 30.76 4.85 -11.48
CA GLY A 645 31.17 3.47 -11.78
C GLY A 645 31.62 3.24 -13.25
N PRO A 646 32.18 2.05 -13.58
CA PRO A 646 32.06 1.53 -14.94
C PRO A 646 30.57 1.32 -15.27
N LEU A 647 30.19 1.46 -16.55
CA LEU A 647 28.78 1.47 -17.02
C LEU A 647 28.01 0.13 -16.86
N GLU A 648 28.58 -0.84 -16.13
CA GLU A 648 27.99 -2.15 -15.86
C GLU A 648 27.34 -2.20 -14.46
N ASP A 649 27.67 -1.26 -13.57
CA ASP A 649 27.06 -1.09 -12.24
C ASP A 649 26.35 0.28 -12.16
N LEU A 650 25.08 0.36 -12.55
CA LEU A 650 24.24 1.50 -12.19
C LEU A 650 23.82 1.35 -10.72
N GLN A 651 23.90 2.44 -9.96
CA GLN A 651 23.70 2.46 -8.52
C GLN A 651 22.71 3.55 -8.13
N VAL A 652 21.59 3.14 -7.54
CA VAL A 652 20.57 4.03 -6.98
C VAL A 652 20.59 3.89 -5.45
N TYR A 653 20.51 5.02 -4.76
CA TYR A 653 20.51 5.08 -3.31
C TYR A 653 19.28 5.82 -2.79
N VAL A 654 18.59 5.23 -1.81
CA VAL A 654 17.69 5.98 -0.93
C VAL A 654 18.53 6.63 0.17
N VAL A 655 18.44 7.95 0.26
CA VAL A 655 19.01 8.74 1.35
C VAL A 655 17.86 9.24 2.21
N PRO A 656 17.65 8.69 3.42
CA PRO A 656 16.51 9.05 4.24
C PRO A 656 16.68 10.46 4.81
N SER A 657 15.57 11.16 5.02
CA SER A 657 15.53 12.35 5.85
C SER A 657 15.69 12.00 7.34
N LEU A 658 15.76 13.03 8.18
CA LEU A 658 15.72 12.96 9.64
C LEU A 658 14.79 14.06 10.20
N GLY A 659 13.78 14.48 9.43
CA GLY A 659 12.79 15.50 9.81
C GLY A 659 13.37 16.84 10.28
N THR A 660 14.52 17.22 9.72
CA THR A 660 15.33 18.37 10.20
C THR A 660 16.15 19.05 9.10
N GLY A 661 15.95 18.71 7.83
CA GLY A 661 16.83 19.08 6.71
C GLY A 661 18.22 18.44 6.77
N ALA A 662 18.47 17.57 7.76
CA ALA A 662 19.62 16.68 7.81
C ALA A 662 19.19 15.30 7.32
N PHE A 663 20.05 14.67 6.52
CA PHE A 663 19.83 13.31 6.01
C PHE A 663 20.55 12.26 6.84
N GLY A 664 20.07 11.02 6.79
CA GLY A 664 20.67 9.85 7.44
C GLY A 664 21.80 9.20 6.63
N PRO A 665 22.31 8.04 7.10
CA PRO A 665 23.07 7.13 6.25
C PRO A 665 22.16 6.52 5.17
N LEU A 666 22.75 6.10 4.06
CA LEU A 666 22.04 5.39 2.99
C LEU A 666 21.32 4.14 3.55
N VAL A 667 20.07 3.94 3.18
CA VAL A 667 19.25 2.78 3.62
C VAL A 667 19.26 1.66 2.57
N SER A 668 19.10 2.02 1.30
CA SER A 668 19.04 1.06 0.18
C SER A 668 20.12 1.35 -0.88
N ARG A 669 20.63 0.29 -1.52
CA ARG A 669 21.57 0.34 -2.64
C ARG A 669 21.13 -0.62 -3.74
N VAL A 670 20.56 -0.11 -4.83
CA VAL A 670 20.03 -0.95 -5.91
C VAL A 670 21.10 -1.21 -6.97
N SER A 671 21.43 -2.49 -7.13
CA SER A 671 22.37 -3.03 -8.11
C SER A 671 21.68 -3.98 -9.10
N GLY A 672 22.28 -4.23 -10.26
CA GLY A 672 21.96 -5.40 -11.10
C GLY A 672 20.63 -5.42 -11.88
N LEU A 673 19.64 -4.58 -11.55
CA LEU A 673 18.34 -4.49 -12.24
C LEU A 673 18.48 -4.26 -13.77
N LEU A 674 19.56 -3.60 -14.19
CA LEU A 674 19.79 -3.22 -15.57
C LEU A 674 20.85 -4.10 -16.21
N GLY A 675 20.52 -4.72 -17.34
CA GLY A 675 21.48 -5.46 -18.15
C GLY A 675 22.58 -4.56 -18.76
N PRO A 676 23.57 -5.14 -19.46
CA PRO A 676 24.73 -4.41 -20.01
C PRO A 676 24.42 -3.48 -21.20
N THR A 677 23.19 -3.01 -21.32
CA THR A 677 22.75 -1.91 -22.18
C THR A 677 23.26 -0.59 -21.63
N ASN A 678 23.94 0.22 -22.45
CA ASN A 678 24.68 1.42 -21.99
C ASN A 678 23.75 2.61 -21.62
N ASP A 679 22.44 2.38 -21.63
CA ASP A 679 21.39 3.41 -21.64
C ASP A 679 20.84 3.59 -20.21
N GLY A 680 21.73 3.90 -19.26
CA GLY A 680 21.38 4.07 -17.85
C GLY A 680 20.43 5.24 -17.59
N ILE A 681 19.70 5.20 -16.47
CA ILE A 681 18.48 6.00 -16.17
C ILE A 681 18.45 7.38 -16.86
N SER A 682 17.47 7.58 -17.74
CA SER A 682 17.18 8.85 -18.41
C SER A 682 16.19 9.71 -17.63
N TRP A 683 15.20 9.07 -17.00
CA TRP A 683 14.15 9.72 -16.21
C TRP A 683 13.59 8.76 -15.16
N ALA A 684 12.97 9.29 -14.10
CA ALA A 684 12.18 8.54 -13.13
C ALA A 684 11.02 9.42 -12.62
N ALA A 685 9.99 8.79 -12.08
CA ALA A 685 8.95 9.43 -11.28
C ALA A 685 8.69 8.56 -10.05
N SER A 686 8.37 9.18 -8.91
CA SER A 686 7.95 8.52 -7.68
C SER A 686 6.49 8.80 -7.35
N ALA A 687 5.85 7.82 -6.72
CA ALA A 687 4.57 7.86 -6.04
C ALA A 687 4.31 6.47 -5.43
N ASP A 688 3.52 6.35 -4.37
CA ASP A 688 2.98 5.07 -3.89
C ASP A 688 2.12 4.39 -5.00
N LEU A 689 2.65 3.32 -5.61
CA LEU A 689 2.08 2.58 -6.75
C LEU A 689 1.39 1.27 -6.33
N ASP A 690 1.67 0.75 -5.14
CA ASP A 690 0.94 -0.41 -4.56
C ASP A 690 0.19 -0.15 -3.25
N GLY A 691 0.03 1.11 -2.86
CA GLY A 691 -0.82 1.56 -1.75
C GLY A 691 -0.30 1.16 -0.37
N ASN A 692 1.01 0.99 -0.21
CA ASN A 692 1.63 0.55 1.05
C ASN A 692 2.10 1.71 1.94
N GLY A 693 2.04 2.95 1.46
CA GLY A 693 2.43 4.16 2.19
C GLY A 693 3.89 4.59 2.01
N ALA A 694 4.75 3.79 1.36
CA ALA A 694 6.03 4.24 0.83
C ALA A 694 5.92 4.60 -0.66
N ASP A 695 6.70 5.57 -1.13
CA ASP A 695 6.77 5.93 -2.55
C ASP A 695 7.54 4.88 -3.35
N ASP A 696 6.90 4.38 -4.40
CA ASP A 696 7.52 3.52 -5.40
C ASP A 696 8.18 4.34 -6.51
N LEU A 697 8.76 3.66 -7.51
CA LEU A 697 9.36 4.27 -8.69
C LEU A 697 8.91 3.63 -10.00
N LEU A 698 8.65 4.49 -10.98
CA LEU A 698 8.66 4.13 -12.39
C LEU A 698 9.86 4.80 -13.08
N LEU A 699 10.79 4.00 -13.61
CA LEU A 699 12.09 4.45 -14.11
C LEU A 699 12.36 4.01 -15.56
N SER A 700 13.06 4.87 -16.29
CA SER A 700 13.34 4.73 -17.72
C SER A 700 14.83 4.54 -17.98
N THR A 701 15.20 3.41 -18.58
CA THR A 701 16.59 2.93 -18.77
C THR A 701 16.80 2.38 -20.18
N GLY A 702 16.28 3.09 -21.18
CA GLY A 702 16.13 2.57 -22.54
C GLY A 702 14.94 1.62 -22.70
N THR A 703 14.64 0.81 -21.67
CA THR A 703 13.36 0.13 -21.42
C THR A 703 12.64 0.76 -20.23
N LEU A 704 11.39 0.38 -19.95
CA LEU A 704 10.63 0.82 -18.78
C LEU A 704 10.68 -0.23 -17.66
N ALA A 705 10.80 0.19 -16.40
CA ALA A 705 10.85 -0.70 -15.23
C ALA A 705 10.22 -0.03 -14.00
N THR A 706 9.63 -0.83 -13.12
CA THR A 706 9.22 -0.39 -11.77
C THR A 706 10.22 -0.88 -10.72
N MET A 707 10.31 -0.12 -9.63
CA MET A 707 11.01 -0.48 -8.41
C MET A 707 10.11 -0.06 -7.25
N MET A 708 9.57 -1.06 -6.57
CA MET A 708 8.61 -0.90 -5.48
C MET A 708 9.37 -0.91 -4.16
N PHE A 709 9.05 -0.02 -3.24
CA PHE A 709 9.64 0.03 -1.90
C PHE A 709 8.70 -0.57 -0.85
N THR A 710 9.26 -0.93 0.29
CA THR A 710 8.53 -1.34 1.49
C THR A 710 9.07 -0.56 2.69
N PRO A 711 8.24 -0.18 3.69
CA PRO A 711 8.69 0.49 4.92
C PRO A 711 9.73 -0.29 5.76
#